data_AF-A0A8J4SX34-F1
#
_entry.id   AF-A0A8J4SX34-F1
#
_cell.length_a   1.000
_cell.length_b   1.000
_cell.length_c   1.000
_cell.angle_alpha   90.00
_cell.angle_beta   90.00
_cell.angle_gamma   90.00
#
_symmetry.space_group_name_H-M   'P 1'
#
loop_
_entity.id
_entity.type
_entity.pdbx_description
1 polymer ?
#
loop_
_entity_poly.entity_id
_entity_poly.type
_entity_poly.pdbx_seq_one_letter_code
_entity_poly.pdbx_strand_id
1 'polypeptide(L)'
;MTQQESYYIMEQKEGAKPFVGLGFTEGTTGKELLQAVESAHSSGTPLKVEEYVNILDANKGDLFLIPPGAVHFSGKNNLVLEISSTTWWFTFKIYDHLRVDRDGRPRPINSDHARPNMKEQFDTQYVQEHLIAVPRECRVQGASSEELLGEREDLLFQVKRLTLDGEWNDDTAGEFVMFNLVEGDRVRLTPLDDEAAAVEWGRGILALADSHDARKEGEDVYHLAIAARQGSSSATLVWQLYGQRLGEMLRPYVAEFRPARLILGGQIAGTYDLFGEALSEALLPEVIPLYHEKQMQEHVFQGIFQLALRIVNNAHNGVKPEWKGFRWTCETFWAVEQFLKQAVDEEKAAFADAVRRGDIELSGTYLNMTELPDLQLLNKIHSKAQTYAGSIGHQIDSAMTADINGYSWGYADSLLDNGIQHLFSCIHTHHGMYALGRKQSPFWWEAPSGERLLVWNGDHYMLGNELGFCPGALGKYMIRDEFNHRLVESANIHDQIANTRIHRYLAQLEAEQYPYDFVPVMLSGLPTDNGSPNSAIMEWIEAWNQQNGGGISVEMATLSGFFARLKEEGTDDLPVHKGDWPDWWSDGVSSTPMHTQIYRDAQRTLRKVEKLDPEQNSVSLPEIEAVEQALALYAEHTWGYHSSIFEPWHKNVQLLEVRKTAHAAEASRLAYRALDQALLADNAATLYPGRPYRFKVTNLSEREVTELVELKLEGWEPDELLNGVEVLREDTGEVLIQQSSHPQTIIAELKLQGRESCILILRPLQAAQQGSSSLTSTSNSKLIGADQVYDMEDMYSLTPGGLQAPISVFQNGLESPFVRLTWSKERGIVSWIDKETGRDLLQADDLYGAFTPIYEVTNPSNPLDASQRMEISGFAY
;
A
#
# COMPACT_ATOMS: atom_id res chain seq x y z
N MET A 1 32.59 -6.03 1.46
CA MET A 1 32.54 -7.21 2.36
C MET A 1 31.46 -8.13 1.77
N THR A 2 31.41 -9.42 2.08
CA THR A 2 30.42 -10.36 1.50
C THR A 2 30.04 -11.35 2.60
N GLN A 3 28.78 -11.77 2.66
CA GLN A 3 28.29 -12.66 3.71
C GLN A 3 29.12 -13.95 3.77
N GLN A 4 29.62 -14.26 4.96
CA GLN A 4 30.30 -15.51 5.28
C GLN A 4 29.41 -16.27 6.26
N GLU A 5 29.36 -17.58 6.11
CA GLU A 5 28.49 -18.45 6.88
C GLU A 5 29.29 -19.65 7.40
N SER A 6 28.71 -20.37 8.35
CA SER A 6 29.19 -21.67 8.78
C SER A 6 28.05 -22.49 9.36
N TYR A 7 28.10 -23.80 9.17
CA TYR A 7 27.12 -24.74 9.70
C TYR A 7 27.73 -25.55 10.84
N TYR A 8 27.27 -25.27 12.06
CA TYR A 8 27.54 -26.11 13.21
C TYR A 8 26.40 -27.10 13.41
N ILE A 9 26.71 -28.39 13.47
CA ILE A 9 25.70 -29.45 13.55
C ILE A 9 25.31 -29.65 15.02
N MET A 10 24.13 -29.13 15.38
CA MET A 10 23.65 -29.09 16.77
C MET A 10 23.06 -30.43 17.21
N GLU A 11 22.14 -30.96 16.41
CA GLU A 11 21.43 -32.20 16.70
C GLU A 11 21.06 -32.91 15.40
N GLN A 12 20.84 -34.22 15.52
CA GLN A 12 20.55 -35.11 14.40
C GLN A 12 19.45 -36.08 14.79
N LYS A 13 18.61 -36.48 13.84
CA LYS A 13 17.62 -37.52 14.11
C LYS A 13 18.32 -38.86 14.35
N GLU A 14 17.99 -39.52 15.45
CA GLU A 14 18.54 -40.83 15.81
C GLU A 14 18.32 -41.86 14.68
N GLY A 15 19.38 -42.57 14.30
CA GLY A 15 19.37 -43.56 13.22
C GLY A 15 19.36 -42.99 11.80
N ALA A 16 19.35 -41.66 11.60
CA ALA A 16 19.50 -41.05 10.29
C ALA A 16 20.97 -41.02 9.84
N LYS A 17 21.19 -40.81 8.52
CA LYS A 17 22.50 -40.49 7.93
C LYS A 17 22.48 -39.05 7.38
N PRO A 18 22.54 -38.04 8.25
CA PRO A 18 22.54 -36.65 7.83
C PRO A 18 23.82 -36.27 7.09
N PHE A 19 23.73 -35.23 6.28
CA PHE A 19 24.84 -34.75 5.45
C PHE A 19 24.75 -33.25 5.21
N VAL A 20 25.87 -32.65 4.81
CA VAL A 20 25.95 -31.27 4.31
C VAL A 20 26.43 -31.30 2.87
N GLY A 21 25.71 -30.60 1.99
CA GLY A 21 26.19 -30.31 0.65
C GLY A 21 27.08 -29.09 0.66
N LEU A 22 28.32 -29.18 0.14
CA LEU A 22 29.25 -28.05 0.14
C LEU A 22 30.25 -28.09 -1.02
N GLY A 23 30.30 -27.02 -1.80
CA GLY A 23 31.18 -26.90 -2.96
C GLY A 23 30.79 -27.81 -4.13
N PHE A 24 31.45 -27.63 -5.27
CA PHE A 24 31.19 -28.43 -6.47
C PHE A 24 31.91 -29.78 -6.41
N THR A 25 31.29 -30.80 -7.00
CA THR A 25 32.01 -32.05 -7.31
C THR A 25 33.16 -31.77 -8.30
N GLU A 26 34.20 -32.59 -8.23
CA GLU A 26 35.41 -32.42 -9.04
C GLU A 26 35.09 -32.32 -10.54
N GLY A 27 35.54 -31.24 -11.19
CA GLY A 27 35.32 -31.00 -12.63
C GLY A 27 33.94 -30.49 -13.01
N THR A 28 33.04 -30.24 -12.05
CA THR A 28 31.71 -29.65 -12.30
C THR A 28 31.76 -28.13 -12.30
N THR A 29 31.02 -27.51 -13.22
CA THR A 29 30.88 -26.05 -13.33
C THR A 29 29.52 -25.55 -12.81
N GLY A 30 29.47 -24.27 -12.42
CA GLY A 30 28.21 -23.64 -12.02
C GLY A 30 27.18 -23.62 -13.15
N LYS A 31 27.65 -23.55 -14.41
CA LYS A 31 26.81 -23.62 -15.59
C LYS A 31 26.10 -24.97 -15.73
N GLU A 32 26.81 -26.08 -15.51
CA GLU A 32 26.24 -27.42 -15.60
C GLU A 32 25.18 -27.67 -14.53
N LEU A 33 25.44 -27.22 -13.29
CA LEU A 33 24.45 -27.28 -12.21
C LEU A 33 23.18 -26.49 -12.58
N LEU A 34 23.32 -25.25 -13.08
CA LEU A 34 22.16 -24.43 -13.45
C LEU A 34 21.35 -25.04 -14.61
N GLN A 35 22.01 -25.62 -15.61
CA GLN A 35 21.34 -26.35 -16.70
C GLN A 35 20.57 -27.58 -16.19
N ALA A 36 21.13 -28.30 -15.23
CA ALA A 36 20.50 -29.46 -14.62
C ALA A 36 19.28 -29.05 -13.77
N VAL A 37 19.36 -27.93 -13.06
CA VAL A 37 18.23 -27.33 -12.34
C VAL A 37 17.11 -26.93 -13.28
N GLU A 38 17.40 -26.25 -14.39
CA GLU A 38 16.40 -25.84 -15.38
C GLU A 38 15.71 -27.05 -16.01
N SER A 39 16.49 -28.11 -16.30
CA SER A 39 15.98 -29.38 -16.79
C SER A 39 15.08 -30.08 -15.76
N ALA A 40 15.42 -30.04 -14.48
CA ALA A 40 14.60 -30.60 -13.41
C ALA A 40 13.25 -29.88 -13.28
N HIS A 41 13.22 -28.56 -13.39
CA HIS A 41 11.98 -27.78 -13.37
C HIS A 41 11.11 -28.04 -14.59
N SER A 42 11.71 -28.09 -15.77
CA SER A 42 10.98 -28.32 -17.03
C SER A 42 10.42 -29.74 -17.14
N SER A 43 11.16 -30.73 -16.65
CA SER A 43 10.76 -32.15 -16.72
C SER A 43 9.94 -32.64 -15.53
N GLY A 44 9.89 -31.87 -14.44
CA GLY A 44 9.27 -32.29 -13.17
C GLY A 44 10.01 -33.44 -12.46
N THR A 45 11.21 -33.80 -12.92
CA THR A 45 12.03 -34.88 -12.33
C THR A 45 13.09 -34.28 -11.41
N PRO A 46 13.15 -34.66 -10.12
CA PRO A 46 14.12 -34.10 -9.19
C PRO A 46 15.57 -34.31 -9.62
N LEU A 47 16.37 -33.25 -9.53
CA LEU A 47 17.83 -33.28 -9.71
C LEU A 47 18.48 -34.19 -8.65
N LYS A 48 19.43 -35.02 -9.09
CA LYS A 48 20.39 -35.71 -8.23
C LYS A 48 21.53 -34.76 -7.88
N VAL A 49 21.38 -34.06 -6.78
CA VAL A 49 22.29 -32.97 -6.39
C VAL A 49 23.71 -33.48 -6.13
N GLU A 50 23.86 -34.74 -5.72
CA GLU A 50 25.14 -35.41 -5.48
C GLU A 50 26.03 -35.56 -6.71
N GLU A 51 25.49 -35.41 -7.93
CA GLU A 51 26.29 -35.40 -9.15
C GLU A 51 27.05 -34.06 -9.31
N TYR A 52 26.59 -32.99 -8.65
CA TYR A 52 27.07 -31.61 -8.86
C TYR A 52 27.65 -30.93 -7.61
N VAL A 53 27.22 -31.34 -6.42
CA VAL A 53 27.64 -30.75 -5.13
C VAL A 53 28.17 -31.85 -4.23
N ASN A 54 29.29 -31.63 -3.55
CA ASN A 54 29.86 -32.66 -2.66
C ASN A 54 28.91 -32.95 -1.49
N ILE A 55 28.67 -34.23 -1.23
CA ILE A 55 27.87 -34.69 -0.10
C ILE A 55 28.84 -35.14 1.00
N LEU A 56 28.88 -34.38 2.09
CA LEU A 56 29.75 -34.62 3.23
C LEU A 56 28.94 -35.24 4.36
N ASP A 57 29.45 -36.32 4.94
CA ASP A 57 28.89 -36.87 6.18
C ASP A 57 28.94 -35.79 7.26
N ALA A 58 27.83 -35.59 7.95
CA ALA A 58 27.73 -34.63 9.04
C ALA A 58 27.46 -35.39 10.33
N ASN A 59 28.21 -35.11 11.40
CA ASN A 59 27.98 -35.63 12.75
C ASN A 59 27.69 -34.47 13.70
N LYS A 60 27.01 -34.76 14.81
CA LYS A 60 26.82 -33.79 15.89
C LYS A 60 28.17 -33.23 16.34
N GLY A 61 28.26 -31.91 16.41
CA GLY A 61 29.46 -31.17 16.81
C GLY A 61 30.43 -30.86 15.67
N ASP A 62 30.17 -31.32 14.45
CA ASP A 62 30.95 -30.94 13.27
C ASP A 62 30.67 -29.48 12.88
N LEU A 63 31.69 -28.81 12.33
CA LEU A 63 31.59 -27.45 11.80
C LEU A 63 32.02 -27.44 10.32
N PHE A 64 31.20 -26.84 9.47
CA PHE A 64 31.50 -26.61 8.06
C PHE A 64 31.59 -25.11 7.79
N LEU A 65 32.71 -24.66 7.22
CA LEU A 65 32.96 -23.25 6.90
C LEU A 65 32.49 -22.94 5.49
N ILE A 66 31.68 -21.90 5.33
CA ILE A 66 30.98 -21.59 4.08
C ILE A 66 31.42 -20.20 3.59
N PRO A 67 32.46 -20.14 2.73
CA PRO A 67 32.94 -18.88 2.22
C PRO A 67 31.99 -18.29 1.15
N PRO A 68 32.07 -16.97 0.88
CA PRO A 68 31.20 -16.31 -0.09
C PRO A 68 31.36 -16.90 -1.50
N GLY A 69 30.24 -17.35 -2.06
CA GLY A 69 30.16 -17.97 -3.39
C GLY A 69 30.26 -19.50 -3.39
N ALA A 70 30.38 -20.14 -2.22
CA ALA A 70 30.27 -21.59 -2.10
C ALA A 70 28.80 -22.03 -2.23
N VAL A 71 28.55 -22.98 -3.13
CA VAL A 71 27.25 -23.66 -3.22
C VAL A 71 27.12 -24.59 -2.02
N HIS A 72 26.03 -24.50 -1.28
CA HIS A 72 25.85 -25.30 -0.07
C HIS A 72 24.38 -25.54 0.27
N PHE A 73 24.11 -26.58 1.05
CA PHE A 73 22.80 -26.87 1.64
C PHE A 73 22.93 -27.87 2.79
N SER A 74 21.96 -27.91 3.70
CA SER A 74 21.87 -28.96 4.72
C SER A 74 20.90 -30.07 4.29
N GLY A 75 21.31 -31.32 4.49
CA GLY A 75 20.48 -32.48 4.28
C GLY A 75 19.29 -32.56 5.26
N LYS A 76 18.31 -33.41 4.95
CA LYS A 76 17.17 -33.65 5.84
C LYS A 76 17.65 -34.23 7.17
N ASN A 77 16.90 -33.92 8.24
CA ASN A 77 17.13 -34.42 9.61
C ASN A 77 18.39 -33.85 10.32
N ASN A 78 18.92 -32.73 9.83
CA ASN A 78 19.92 -31.92 10.53
C ASN A 78 19.28 -30.72 11.22
N LEU A 79 19.63 -30.48 12.49
CA LEU A 79 19.49 -29.18 13.12
C LEU A 79 20.84 -28.46 13.04
N VAL A 80 20.88 -27.36 12.29
CA VAL A 80 22.09 -26.57 12.06
C VAL A 80 21.99 -25.25 12.82
N LEU A 81 23.05 -24.91 13.56
CA LEU A 81 23.31 -23.54 14.00
C LEU A 81 24.14 -22.86 12.90
N GLU A 82 23.52 -21.93 12.19
CA GLU A 82 24.20 -21.11 11.19
C GLU A 82 24.82 -19.88 11.86
N ILE A 83 26.13 -19.70 11.70
CA ILE A 83 26.87 -18.55 12.26
C ILE A 83 27.38 -17.72 11.08
N SER A 84 26.97 -16.45 10.99
CA SER A 84 27.21 -15.61 9.81
C SER A 84 27.53 -14.14 10.13
N SER A 85 28.18 -13.45 9.18
CA SER A 85 28.52 -12.03 9.27
C SER A 85 27.51 -11.14 8.52
N THR A 86 26.90 -10.17 9.24
CA THR A 86 26.00 -9.06 8.79
C THR A 86 24.98 -9.34 7.67
N THR A 87 23.69 -9.14 7.96
CA THR A 87 22.52 -9.51 7.13
C THR A 87 22.19 -8.60 5.92
N TRP A 88 23.09 -7.71 5.46
CA TRP A 88 22.79 -6.76 4.36
C TRP A 88 23.02 -7.36 2.94
N TRP A 89 23.51 -8.60 2.83
CA TRP A 89 23.64 -9.34 1.56
C TRP A 89 22.85 -10.64 1.61
N PHE A 90 22.32 -11.09 0.47
CA PHE A 90 21.35 -12.19 0.38
C PHE A 90 21.98 -13.49 -0.16
N THR A 91 21.61 -14.64 0.42
CA THR A 91 21.84 -15.97 -0.15
C THR A 91 20.88 -16.23 -1.31
N PHE A 92 21.39 -16.53 -2.50
CA PHE A 92 20.56 -16.87 -3.67
C PHE A 92 20.18 -18.35 -3.65
N LYS A 93 18.88 -18.63 -3.78
CA LYS A 93 18.39 -20.00 -3.95
C LYS A 93 18.68 -20.47 -5.38
N ILE A 94 19.30 -21.64 -5.51
CA ILE A 94 19.65 -22.26 -6.79
C ILE A 94 18.70 -23.41 -7.14
N TYR A 95 18.28 -24.21 -6.15
CA TYR A 95 17.39 -25.35 -6.34
C TYR A 95 16.59 -25.61 -5.06
N ASP A 96 15.32 -25.98 -5.21
CA ASP A 96 14.42 -26.16 -4.06
C ASP A 96 13.65 -27.50 -4.08
N HIS A 97 14.23 -28.52 -4.71
CA HIS A 97 13.69 -29.88 -4.79
C HIS A 97 12.27 -29.96 -5.37
N LEU A 98 11.96 -29.10 -6.35
CA LEU A 98 10.64 -29.02 -7.03
C LEU A 98 9.47 -28.80 -6.07
N ARG A 99 9.71 -28.12 -4.94
CA ARG A 99 8.64 -27.75 -4.01
C ARG A 99 7.70 -26.74 -4.66
N VAL A 100 6.41 -27.00 -4.49
CA VAL A 100 5.33 -26.13 -4.96
C VAL A 100 4.90 -25.14 -3.88
N ASP A 101 4.39 -24.00 -4.30
CA ASP A 101 3.72 -23.02 -3.44
C ASP A 101 2.28 -23.48 -3.08
N ARG A 102 1.55 -22.61 -2.38
CA ARG A 102 0.17 -22.87 -1.96
C ARG A 102 -0.82 -22.98 -3.13
N ASP A 103 -0.44 -22.49 -4.31
CA ASP A 103 -1.25 -22.52 -5.54
C ASP A 103 -0.87 -23.69 -6.45
N GLY A 104 0.00 -24.59 -5.98
CA GLY A 104 0.45 -25.77 -6.71
C GLY A 104 1.46 -25.48 -7.81
N ARG A 105 2.04 -24.28 -7.87
CA ARG A 105 3.06 -23.89 -8.85
C ARG A 105 4.47 -24.09 -8.28
N PRO A 106 5.49 -24.42 -9.09
CA PRO A 106 6.87 -24.46 -8.62
C PRO A 106 7.27 -23.11 -8.01
N ARG A 107 7.92 -23.13 -6.83
CA ARG A 107 8.36 -21.90 -6.19
C ARG A 107 9.40 -21.17 -7.06
N PRO A 108 9.33 -19.83 -7.16
CA PRO A 108 10.29 -19.07 -7.97
C PRO A 108 11.71 -19.21 -7.39
N ILE A 109 12.68 -19.37 -8.29
CA ILE A 109 14.11 -19.50 -7.98
C ILE A 109 14.87 -18.44 -8.77
N ASN A 110 15.85 -17.80 -8.13
CA ASN A 110 16.61 -16.68 -8.69
C ASN A 110 17.95 -17.15 -9.27
N SER A 111 17.92 -18.18 -10.14
CA SER A 111 19.11 -18.83 -10.70
C SER A 111 20.03 -17.86 -11.46
N ASP A 112 19.45 -16.86 -12.11
CA ASP A 112 20.19 -15.85 -12.89
C ASP A 112 21.08 -14.96 -12.01
N HIS A 113 20.62 -14.66 -10.79
CA HIS A 113 21.39 -13.91 -9.80
C HIS A 113 22.44 -14.78 -9.09
N ALA A 114 22.18 -16.09 -8.94
CA ALA A 114 23.17 -17.00 -8.36
C ALA A 114 24.39 -17.18 -9.26
N ARG A 115 24.20 -17.23 -10.58
CA ARG A 115 25.25 -17.53 -11.57
C ARG A 115 26.54 -16.70 -11.43
N PRO A 116 26.52 -15.35 -11.38
CA PRO A 116 27.75 -14.56 -11.25
C PRO A 116 28.44 -14.69 -9.89
N ASN A 117 27.78 -15.30 -8.90
CA ASN A 117 28.27 -15.38 -7.52
C ASN A 117 28.85 -16.75 -7.16
N MET A 118 28.59 -17.78 -7.97
CA MET A 118 29.10 -19.14 -7.77
C MET A 118 30.60 -19.20 -8.09
N LYS A 119 31.41 -19.68 -7.14
CA LYS A 119 32.87 -19.82 -7.31
C LYS A 119 33.26 -21.28 -7.46
N GLU A 120 33.69 -21.64 -8.67
CA GLU A 120 34.06 -23.01 -9.04
C GLU A 120 35.35 -23.49 -8.36
N GLN A 121 36.16 -22.58 -7.80
CA GLN A 121 37.36 -22.91 -7.03
C GLN A 121 37.07 -23.68 -5.72
N PHE A 122 35.81 -23.73 -5.27
CA PHE A 122 35.39 -24.50 -4.11
C PHE A 122 34.99 -25.92 -4.55
N ASP A 123 35.96 -26.65 -5.09
CA ASP A 123 35.82 -28.03 -5.53
C ASP A 123 36.01 -29.04 -4.38
N THR A 124 35.94 -30.34 -4.71
CA THR A 124 36.08 -31.44 -3.74
C THR A 124 37.36 -31.31 -2.92
N GLN A 125 38.48 -31.03 -3.57
CA GLN A 125 39.78 -30.95 -2.91
C GLN A 125 39.82 -29.76 -1.95
N TYR A 126 39.40 -28.58 -2.40
CA TYR A 126 39.39 -27.37 -1.57
C TYR A 126 38.46 -27.53 -0.35
N VAL A 127 37.29 -28.13 -0.55
CA VAL A 127 36.33 -28.39 0.53
C VAL A 127 36.94 -29.28 1.60
N GLN A 128 37.58 -30.38 1.21
CA GLN A 128 38.19 -31.33 2.15
C GLN A 128 39.40 -30.73 2.90
N GLU A 129 40.21 -29.93 2.23
CA GLU A 129 41.43 -29.35 2.82
C GLU A 129 41.15 -28.13 3.71
N HIS A 130 40.08 -27.36 3.43
CA HIS A 130 39.92 -26.03 4.01
C HIS A 130 38.54 -25.70 4.61
N LEU A 131 37.48 -26.44 4.26
CA LEU A 131 36.12 -26.09 4.64
C LEU A 131 35.49 -27.01 5.69
N ILE A 132 36.07 -28.20 5.90
CA ILE A 132 35.69 -29.10 7.00
C ILE A 132 36.58 -28.76 8.19
N ALA A 133 35.99 -28.24 9.26
CA ALA A 133 36.76 -27.77 10.40
C ALA A 133 37.23 -28.95 11.27
N VAL A 134 38.51 -28.94 11.64
CA VAL A 134 39.11 -29.94 12.53
C VAL A 134 39.30 -29.31 13.91
N PRO A 135 38.58 -29.80 14.95
CA PRO A 135 38.71 -29.26 16.31
C PRO A 135 40.16 -29.34 16.81
N ARG A 136 40.68 -28.23 17.32
CA ARG A 136 42.00 -28.18 17.97
C ARG A 136 41.83 -27.70 19.40
N GLU A 137 42.17 -28.55 20.37
CA GLU A 137 42.22 -28.14 21.78
C GLU A 137 43.22 -26.99 21.95
N CYS A 138 42.76 -25.89 22.53
CA CYS A 138 43.54 -24.67 22.70
C CYS A 138 43.78 -24.32 24.17
N ARG A 139 42.84 -24.61 25.08
CA ARG A 139 42.96 -24.33 26.51
C ARG A 139 42.27 -25.40 27.36
N VAL A 140 42.78 -25.65 28.56
CA VAL A 140 42.22 -26.60 29.55
C VAL A 140 42.24 -25.95 30.93
N GLN A 141 41.13 -26.04 31.67
CA GLN A 141 41.01 -25.61 33.06
C GLN A 141 40.28 -26.69 33.87
N GLY A 142 41.01 -27.37 34.76
CA GLY A 142 40.45 -28.50 35.51
C GLY A 142 40.02 -29.63 34.58
N ALA A 143 38.74 -30.01 34.66
CA ALA A 143 38.12 -31.01 33.77
C ALA A 143 37.44 -30.38 32.54
N SER A 144 37.45 -29.05 32.41
CA SER A 144 36.89 -28.31 31.29
C SER A 144 37.93 -28.06 30.19
N SER A 145 37.50 -28.02 28.94
CA SER A 145 38.37 -27.79 27.77
C SER A 145 37.74 -26.84 26.76
N GLU A 146 38.58 -26.05 26.08
CA GLU A 146 38.20 -25.19 24.97
C GLU A 146 38.90 -25.64 23.69
N GLU A 147 38.12 -25.90 22.65
CA GLU A 147 38.57 -26.28 21.32
C GLU A 147 38.29 -25.13 20.33
N LEU A 148 39.29 -24.78 19.52
CA LEU A 148 39.09 -23.94 18.35
C LEU A 148 38.54 -24.80 17.23
N LEU A 149 37.36 -24.45 16.72
CA LEU A 149 36.71 -25.16 15.63
C LEU A 149 36.98 -24.50 14.29
N GLY A 150 36.83 -23.17 14.19
CA GLY A 150 36.94 -22.46 12.92
C GLY A 150 37.60 -21.10 13.08
N GLU A 151 38.71 -20.90 12.37
CA GLU A 151 39.43 -19.63 12.26
C GLU A 151 40.02 -19.54 10.85
N ARG A 152 39.75 -18.45 10.14
CA ARG A 152 40.32 -18.15 8.81
C ARG A 152 40.59 -16.67 8.70
N GLU A 153 41.59 -16.31 7.90
CA GLU A 153 41.97 -14.91 7.66
C GLU A 153 40.83 -14.06 7.08
N ASP A 154 39.91 -14.68 6.35
CA ASP A 154 38.76 -13.99 5.78
C ASP A 154 37.54 -13.97 6.70
N LEU A 155 37.47 -14.77 7.78
CA LEU A 155 36.34 -14.79 8.70
C LEU A 155 36.41 -13.66 9.72
N LEU A 156 35.30 -12.93 9.86
CA LEU A 156 35.16 -11.86 10.86
C LEU A 156 34.88 -12.37 12.28
N PHE A 157 34.81 -13.68 12.45
CA PHE A 157 34.57 -14.33 13.73
C PHE A 157 35.40 -15.61 13.82
N GLN A 158 35.72 -15.99 15.05
CA GLN A 158 36.26 -17.32 15.37
C GLN A 158 35.17 -18.14 16.06
N VAL A 159 35.13 -19.44 15.78
CA VAL A 159 34.21 -20.37 16.43
C VAL A 159 35.00 -21.27 17.36
N LYS A 160 34.66 -21.25 18.64
CA LYS A 160 35.22 -22.10 19.68
C LYS A 160 34.13 -22.93 20.34
N ARG A 161 34.48 -24.13 20.81
CA ARG A 161 33.62 -24.98 21.63
C ARG A 161 34.22 -25.11 23.02
N LEU A 162 33.46 -24.70 24.02
CA LEU A 162 33.79 -24.86 25.44
C LEU A 162 33.03 -26.06 25.99
N THR A 163 33.76 -27.11 26.39
CA THR A 163 33.22 -28.23 27.15
C THR A 163 33.43 -27.94 28.63
N LEU A 164 32.34 -27.76 29.36
CA LEU A 164 32.36 -27.35 30.76
C LEU A 164 32.05 -28.53 31.69
N ASP A 165 33.00 -28.84 32.57
CA ASP A 165 32.82 -29.69 33.76
C ASP A 165 33.27 -28.88 34.99
N GLY A 166 32.30 -28.18 35.60
CA GLY A 166 32.53 -27.24 36.69
C GLY A 166 32.55 -25.78 36.23
N GLU A 167 33.65 -25.08 36.49
CA GLU A 167 33.80 -23.63 36.31
C GLU A 167 34.90 -23.33 35.28
N TRP A 168 34.68 -22.29 34.46
CA TRP A 168 35.66 -21.76 33.52
C TRP A 168 35.80 -20.26 33.72
N ASN A 169 37.02 -19.80 33.97
CA ASN A 169 37.32 -18.38 34.12
C ASN A 169 38.01 -17.86 32.85
N ASP A 170 37.52 -16.75 32.31
CA ASP A 170 38.04 -16.19 31.06
C ASP A 170 38.05 -14.66 31.05
N ASP A 171 38.83 -14.09 30.12
CA ASP A 171 38.89 -12.67 29.83
C ASP A 171 38.48 -12.45 28.38
N THR A 172 37.48 -11.58 28.16
CA THR A 172 36.99 -11.23 26.82
C THR A 172 37.97 -10.33 26.06
N ALA A 173 38.96 -9.75 26.73
CA ALA A 173 39.91 -8.78 26.20
C ALA A 173 39.24 -7.54 25.53
N GLY A 174 38.00 -7.23 25.93
CA GLY A 174 37.21 -6.15 25.33
C GLY A 174 36.54 -6.50 23.99
N GLU A 175 36.65 -7.75 23.53
CA GLU A 175 36.00 -8.25 22.32
C GLU A 175 34.56 -8.71 22.60
N PHE A 176 33.69 -8.63 21.58
CA PHE A 176 32.33 -9.13 21.67
C PHE A 176 32.31 -10.67 21.54
N VAL A 177 31.74 -11.35 22.52
CA VAL A 177 31.64 -12.82 22.57
C VAL A 177 30.18 -13.25 22.63
N MET A 178 29.81 -14.25 21.83
CA MET A 178 28.49 -14.85 21.84
C MET A 178 28.58 -16.32 22.28
N PHE A 179 27.79 -16.70 23.29
CA PHE A 179 27.71 -18.09 23.75
C PHE A 179 26.39 -18.72 23.32
N ASN A 180 26.45 -19.94 22.80
CA ASN A 180 25.29 -20.77 22.48
C ASN A 180 25.40 -22.10 23.25
N LEU A 181 24.36 -22.47 23.99
CA LEU A 181 24.31 -23.76 24.68
C LEU A 181 23.94 -24.85 23.67
N VAL A 182 24.94 -25.59 23.20
CA VAL A 182 24.76 -26.63 22.18
C VAL A 182 24.50 -28.02 22.78
N GLU A 183 24.96 -28.26 24.00
CA GLU A 183 24.76 -29.49 24.75
C GLU A 183 24.68 -29.20 26.26
N GLY A 184 23.88 -29.98 26.99
CA GLY A 184 23.56 -29.73 28.39
C GLY A 184 22.23 -28.99 28.62
N ASP A 185 21.84 -28.88 29.89
CA ASP A 185 20.53 -28.35 30.31
C ASP A 185 20.55 -26.85 30.58
N ARG A 186 21.64 -26.34 31.16
CA ARG A 186 21.80 -24.94 31.58
C ARG A 186 23.28 -24.54 31.64
N VAL A 187 23.54 -23.25 31.49
CA VAL A 187 24.85 -22.62 31.77
C VAL A 187 24.64 -21.25 32.41
N ARG A 188 25.56 -20.85 33.29
CA ARG A 188 25.58 -19.53 33.94
C ARG A 188 26.89 -18.82 33.67
N LEU A 189 26.82 -17.61 33.12
CA LEU A 189 27.95 -16.70 32.93
C LEU A 189 27.90 -15.64 34.02
N THR A 190 29.00 -15.44 34.75
CA THR A 190 29.09 -14.47 35.84
C THR A 190 30.23 -13.50 35.58
N PRO A 191 29.98 -12.19 35.40
CA PRO A 191 31.03 -11.19 35.35
C PRO A 191 31.78 -11.12 36.68
N LEU A 192 33.11 -11.20 36.67
CA LEU A 192 33.93 -11.22 37.90
C LEU A 192 33.84 -9.91 38.69
N ASP A 193 33.62 -8.79 38.00
CA ASP A 193 33.54 -7.46 38.63
C ASP A 193 32.11 -7.09 39.06
N ASP A 194 31.09 -7.86 38.63
CA ASP A 194 29.69 -7.64 38.97
C ASP A 194 28.90 -8.96 38.94
N GLU A 195 28.88 -9.64 40.08
CA GLU A 195 28.15 -10.90 40.25
C GLU A 195 26.63 -10.73 40.00
N ALA A 196 26.09 -9.51 40.21
CA ALA A 196 24.67 -9.23 40.01
C ALA A 196 24.30 -9.20 38.51
N ALA A 197 25.27 -9.00 37.62
CA ALA A 197 25.10 -9.04 36.17
C ALA A 197 25.22 -10.46 35.57
N ALA A 198 25.18 -11.51 36.41
CA ALA A 198 25.21 -12.89 35.93
C ALA A 198 23.98 -13.26 35.09
N VAL A 199 24.20 -14.03 34.01
CA VAL A 199 23.14 -14.50 33.10
C VAL A 199 23.13 -16.03 33.07
N GLU A 200 21.95 -16.63 33.21
CA GLU A 200 21.73 -18.09 33.11
C GLU A 200 20.73 -18.40 31.98
N TRP A 201 21.02 -19.38 31.13
CA TRP A 201 20.13 -19.76 30.01
C TRP A 201 20.14 -21.26 29.69
N GLY A 202 19.09 -21.75 29.01
CA GLY A 202 18.83 -23.16 28.68
C GLY A 202 18.00 -23.37 27.39
N ARG A 203 17.56 -24.61 27.10
CA ARG A 203 16.86 -24.97 25.84
C ARG A 203 15.46 -24.32 25.69
N GLY A 204 15.04 -24.02 24.45
CA GLY A 204 13.83 -23.25 24.09
C GLY A 204 12.46 -23.93 24.34
N ILE A 205 11.34 -23.24 24.06
CA ILE A 205 9.98 -23.64 24.53
C ILE A 205 9.52 -25.03 24.08
N LEU A 206 9.93 -25.51 22.90
CA LEU A 206 9.58 -26.86 22.44
C LEU A 206 10.37 -27.95 23.15
N ALA A 207 11.64 -27.70 23.47
CA ALA A 207 12.44 -28.60 24.30
C ALA A 207 11.93 -28.59 25.75
N LEU A 208 11.47 -27.44 26.23
CA LEU A 208 10.78 -27.33 27.52
C LEU A 208 9.46 -28.09 27.51
N ALA A 209 8.74 -28.12 26.38
CA ALA A 209 7.54 -28.91 26.21
C ALA A 209 7.83 -30.42 26.20
N ASP A 210 8.89 -30.84 25.49
CA ASP A 210 9.32 -32.24 25.47
C ASP A 210 9.74 -32.73 26.87
N SER A 211 10.44 -31.89 27.63
CA SER A 211 10.88 -32.26 28.99
C SER A 211 9.74 -32.37 30.02
N HIS A 212 8.52 -31.95 29.67
CA HIS A 212 7.34 -32.00 30.53
C HIS A 212 6.21 -32.85 29.93
N ASP A 213 6.51 -33.67 28.91
CA ASP A 213 5.53 -34.47 28.16
C ASP A 213 4.32 -33.63 27.71
N ALA A 214 4.55 -32.36 27.36
CA ALA A 214 3.51 -31.37 27.08
C ALA A 214 3.10 -31.32 25.60
N ARG A 215 3.82 -32.04 24.74
CA ARG A 215 3.53 -32.17 23.31
C ARG A 215 3.92 -33.56 22.81
N LYS A 216 3.31 -33.97 21.70
CA LYS A 216 3.67 -35.20 20.97
C LYS A 216 4.68 -34.90 19.87
N GLU A 217 5.37 -35.95 19.40
CA GLU A 217 6.27 -35.86 18.27
C GLU A 217 5.53 -35.33 17.03
N GLY A 218 6.04 -34.24 16.44
CA GLY A 218 5.43 -33.56 15.29
C GLY A 218 4.49 -32.40 15.64
N GLU A 219 4.13 -32.20 16.91
CA GLU A 219 3.37 -31.04 17.37
C GLU A 219 4.30 -29.83 17.58
N ASP A 220 3.90 -28.65 17.10
CA ASP A 220 4.69 -27.41 17.20
C ASP A 220 4.15 -26.45 18.28
N VAL A 221 4.65 -25.21 18.30
CA VAL A 221 4.26 -24.18 19.28
C VAL A 221 2.76 -23.85 19.18
N TYR A 222 2.17 -23.93 17.99
CA TYR A 222 0.75 -23.69 17.79
C TYR A 222 -0.08 -24.77 18.48
N HIS A 223 0.29 -26.04 18.33
CA HIS A 223 -0.39 -27.17 18.97
C HIS A 223 -0.26 -27.09 20.50
N LEU A 224 0.92 -26.73 21.00
CA LEU A 224 1.17 -26.51 22.43
C LEU A 224 0.28 -25.39 23.00
N ALA A 225 0.11 -24.28 22.27
CA ALA A 225 -0.77 -23.18 22.67
C ALA A 225 -2.26 -23.61 22.70
N ILE A 226 -2.71 -24.36 21.70
CA ILE A 226 -4.08 -24.91 21.68
C ILE A 226 -4.30 -25.86 22.85
N ALA A 227 -3.34 -26.76 23.14
CA ALA A 227 -3.43 -27.68 24.26
C ALA A 227 -3.54 -26.94 25.62
N ALA A 228 -2.77 -25.88 25.83
CA ALA A 228 -2.85 -25.06 27.03
C ALA A 228 -4.23 -24.37 27.15
N ARG A 229 -4.74 -23.76 26.08
CA ARG A 229 -6.09 -23.14 26.05
C ARG A 229 -7.22 -24.14 26.27
N GLN A 230 -7.01 -25.40 25.89
CA GLN A 230 -7.94 -26.50 26.12
C GLN A 230 -7.80 -27.13 27.51
N GLY A 231 -6.94 -26.59 28.37
CA GLY A 231 -6.79 -26.99 29.77
C GLY A 231 -5.76 -28.09 30.03
N SER A 232 -4.84 -28.36 29.11
CA SER A 232 -3.71 -29.26 29.37
C SER A 232 -2.79 -28.68 30.44
N SER A 233 -2.65 -29.40 31.55
CA SER A 233 -1.86 -28.95 32.70
C SER A 233 -0.36 -28.87 32.39
N SER A 234 0.18 -29.83 31.62
CA SER A 234 1.59 -29.82 31.21
C SER A 234 1.89 -28.72 30.20
N ALA A 235 1.00 -28.47 29.24
CA ALA A 235 1.16 -27.36 28.29
C ALA A 235 1.04 -25.99 28.96
N THR A 236 0.10 -25.84 29.90
CA THR A 236 -0.06 -24.61 30.69
C THR A 236 1.19 -24.32 31.52
N LEU A 237 1.74 -25.35 32.18
CA LEU A 237 2.99 -25.25 32.94
C LEU A 237 4.16 -24.78 32.06
N VAL A 238 4.27 -25.30 30.84
CA VAL A 238 5.34 -24.89 29.91
C VAL A 238 5.23 -23.41 29.54
N TRP A 239 4.03 -22.88 29.32
CA TRP A 239 3.83 -21.45 29.05
C TRP A 239 4.08 -20.58 30.28
N GLN A 240 3.73 -21.04 31.48
CA GLN A 240 4.08 -20.36 32.73
C GLN A 240 5.60 -20.30 32.92
N LEU A 241 6.30 -21.42 32.75
CA LEU A 241 7.76 -21.48 32.83
C LEU A 241 8.43 -20.63 31.75
N TYR A 242 7.85 -20.57 30.55
CA TYR A 242 8.32 -19.67 29.49
C TYR A 242 8.19 -18.19 29.91
N GLY A 243 7.02 -17.78 30.42
CA GLY A 243 6.79 -16.42 30.91
C GLY A 243 7.72 -16.04 32.06
N GLN A 244 7.89 -16.95 33.03
CA GLN A 244 8.81 -16.76 34.15
C GLN A 244 10.24 -16.53 33.68
N ARG A 245 10.77 -17.42 32.81
CA ARG A 245 12.15 -17.31 32.30
C ARG A 245 12.35 -16.05 31.47
N LEU A 246 11.35 -15.68 30.66
CA LEU A 246 11.39 -14.43 29.91
C LEU A 246 11.45 -13.22 30.84
N GLY A 247 10.68 -13.22 31.93
CA GLY A 247 10.72 -12.16 32.93
C GLY A 247 12.03 -12.11 33.70
N GLU A 248 12.57 -13.25 34.12
CA GLU A 248 13.89 -13.33 34.77
C GLU A 248 15.00 -12.80 33.87
N MET A 249 14.96 -13.11 32.57
CA MET A 249 15.90 -12.59 31.58
C MET A 249 15.76 -11.06 31.41
N LEU A 250 14.53 -10.54 31.38
CA LEU A 250 14.27 -9.12 31.16
C LEU A 250 14.47 -8.26 32.42
N ARG A 251 14.31 -8.84 33.61
CA ARG A 251 14.37 -8.15 34.90
C ARG A 251 15.61 -7.26 35.08
N PRO A 252 16.86 -7.71 34.84
CA PRO A 252 18.03 -6.85 35.02
C PRO A 252 18.00 -5.62 34.10
N TYR A 253 17.60 -5.78 32.84
CA TYR A 253 17.46 -4.67 31.90
C TYR A 253 16.32 -3.72 32.29
N VAL A 254 15.21 -4.27 32.77
CA VAL A 254 14.07 -3.51 33.27
C VAL A 254 14.46 -2.67 34.50
N ALA A 255 15.22 -3.24 35.43
CA ALA A 255 15.68 -2.56 36.63
C ALA A 255 16.71 -1.45 36.32
N GLU A 256 17.62 -1.71 35.37
CA GLU A 256 18.66 -0.77 34.95
C GLU A 256 18.11 0.36 34.08
N PHE A 257 17.42 0.01 32.99
CA PHE A 257 16.95 0.97 31.99
C PHE A 257 15.67 1.70 32.44
N ARG A 258 14.93 1.14 33.40
CA ARG A 258 13.64 1.65 33.91
C ARG A 258 12.68 2.05 32.78
N PRO A 259 12.39 1.14 31.83
CA PRO A 259 11.52 1.49 30.72
C PRO A 259 10.13 1.85 31.25
N ALA A 260 9.52 2.88 30.65
CA ALA A 260 8.17 3.28 31.04
C ALA A 260 7.11 2.20 30.70
N ARG A 261 7.41 1.33 29.72
CA ARG A 261 6.55 0.24 29.21
C ARG A 261 7.41 -0.84 28.55
N LEU A 262 6.93 -2.08 28.52
CA LEU A 262 7.51 -3.16 27.72
C LEU A 262 6.48 -3.60 26.67
N ILE A 263 6.87 -3.66 25.39
CA ILE A 263 5.98 -4.02 24.27
C ILE A 263 6.48 -5.31 23.62
N LEU A 264 5.60 -6.32 23.51
CA LEU A 264 5.86 -7.59 22.86
C LEU A 264 5.16 -7.64 21.48
N GLY A 265 5.93 -7.77 20.41
CA GLY A 265 5.42 -7.89 19.03
C GLY A 265 5.65 -9.26 18.41
N GLY A 266 5.17 -9.43 17.18
CA GLY A 266 5.39 -10.65 16.39
C GLY A 266 4.52 -11.84 16.83
N GLN A 267 4.89 -13.06 16.44
CA GLN A 267 4.03 -14.23 16.67
C GLN A 267 3.82 -14.57 18.16
N ILE A 268 4.76 -14.21 19.05
CA ILE A 268 4.64 -14.46 20.49
C ILE A 268 3.50 -13.64 21.14
N ALA A 269 3.17 -12.48 20.57
CA ALA A 269 2.02 -11.68 21.03
C ALA A 269 0.68 -12.42 20.82
N GLY A 270 0.67 -13.41 19.92
CA GLY A 270 -0.47 -14.31 19.68
C GLY A 270 -0.78 -15.26 20.82
N THR A 271 0.16 -15.46 21.76
CA THR A 271 0.04 -16.38 22.91
C THR A 271 0.30 -15.69 24.25
N TYR A 272 0.27 -14.35 24.30
CA TYR A 272 0.50 -13.59 25.54
C TYR A 272 -0.44 -13.98 26.68
N ASP A 273 -1.69 -14.33 26.35
CA ASP A 273 -2.69 -14.84 27.29
C ASP A 273 -2.22 -16.08 28.08
N LEU A 274 -1.24 -16.83 27.57
CA LEU A 274 -0.74 -18.05 28.18
C LEU A 274 0.46 -17.86 29.11
N PHE A 275 1.22 -16.77 28.96
CA PHE A 275 2.48 -16.55 29.71
C PHE A 275 2.61 -15.17 30.35
N GLY A 276 1.74 -14.21 30.00
CA GLY A 276 1.84 -12.81 30.40
C GLY A 276 1.77 -12.59 31.91
N GLU A 277 0.97 -13.38 32.62
CA GLU A 277 0.88 -13.34 34.09
C GLU A 277 2.22 -13.75 34.74
N ALA A 278 2.76 -14.91 34.36
CA ALA A 278 4.05 -15.40 34.86
C ALA A 278 5.22 -14.45 34.49
N LEU A 279 5.16 -13.82 33.32
CA LEU A 279 6.10 -12.77 32.93
C LEU A 279 6.00 -11.55 33.86
N SER A 280 4.80 -11.07 34.14
CA SER A 280 4.58 -9.93 35.04
C SER A 280 5.06 -10.24 36.46
N GLU A 281 4.78 -11.43 36.97
CA GLU A 281 5.26 -11.87 38.29
C GLU A 281 6.79 -11.93 38.34
N ALA A 282 7.41 -12.46 37.29
CA ALA A 282 8.86 -12.53 37.18
C ALA A 282 9.54 -11.17 36.96
N LEU A 283 8.80 -10.08 36.74
CA LEU A 283 9.36 -8.72 36.67
C LEU A 283 9.26 -7.96 38.00
N LEU A 284 8.66 -8.53 39.05
CA LEU A 284 8.61 -7.91 40.37
C LEU A 284 10.03 -7.78 40.98
N PRO A 285 10.31 -6.69 41.73
CA PRO A 285 9.39 -5.63 42.18
C PRO A 285 9.09 -4.51 41.17
N GLU A 286 9.71 -4.50 40.00
CA GLU A 286 9.53 -3.48 38.97
C GLU A 286 8.15 -3.62 38.29
N VAL A 287 7.16 -2.85 38.76
CA VAL A 287 5.82 -2.80 38.16
C VAL A 287 5.87 -2.01 36.86
N ILE A 288 6.14 -2.71 35.75
CA ILE A 288 6.18 -2.13 34.41
C ILE A 288 4.96 -2.56 33.60
N PRO A 289 4.19 -1.62 33.02
CA PRO A 289 3.11 -1.94 32.10
C PRO A 289 3.58 -2.77 30.90
N LEU A 290 3.05 -3.99 30.77
CA LEU A 290 3.27 -4.90 29.66
C LEU A 290 2.19 -4.70 28.59
N TYR A 291 2.60 -4.56 27.33
CA TYR A 291 1.72 -4.51 26.17
C TYR A 291 2.11 -5.62 25.20
N HIS A 292 1.14 -6.18 24.47
CA HIS A 292 1.40 -7.16 23.41
C HIS A 292 0.58 -6.80 22.17
N GLU A 293 1.17 -6.86 20.98
CA GLU A 293 0.47 -6.41 19.76
C GLU A 293 0.64 -7.34 18.56
N LYS A 294 -0.48 -7.66 17.92
CA LYS A 294 -0.58 -8.60 16.80
C LYS A 294 -0.40 -7.92 15.44
N GLN A 295 -0.59 -6.61 15.33
CA GLN A 295 -0.53 -5.86 14.06
C GLN A 295 0.20 -4.50 14.19
N MET A 296 1.53 -4.52 14.05
CA MET A 296 2.40 -3.35 14.27
C MET A 296 2.18 -2.11 13.35
N GLN A 297 1.62 -2.26 12.15
CA GLN A 297 1.49 -1.12 11.21
C GLN A 297 0.29 -0.20 11.50
N GLU A 298 -0.83 -0.73 12.01
CA GLU A 298 -2.02 0.08 12.36
C GLU A 298 -1.82 0.90 13.65
N HIS A 299 -0.91 0.45 14.53
CA HIS A 299 -0.60 1.13 15.80
C HIS A 299 0.31 2.36 15.66
N VAL A 300 0.87 2.65 14.48
CA VAL A 300 1.64 3.90 14.29
C VAL A 300 0.74 5.10 14.52
N PHE A 301 -0.45 5.12 13.91
CA PHE A 301 -1.41 6.21 14.11
C PHE A 301 -1.96 6.21 15.53
N GLN A 302 -2.34 5.06 16.09
CA GLN A 302 -2.79 4.98 17.48
C GLN A 302 -1.72 5.51 18.46
N GLY A 303 -0.47 5.11 18.27
CA GLY A 303 0.66 5.58 19.06
C GLY A 303 0.90 7.08 18.91
N ILE A 304 0.72 7.63 17.71
CA ILE A 304 0.77 9.08 17.44
C ILE A 304 -0.32 9.81 18.22
N PHE A 305 -1.58 9.37 18.17
CA PHE A 305 -2.68 10.01 18.89
C PHE A 305 -2.52 9.86 20.41
N GLN A 306 -2.12 8.68 20.91
CA GLN A 306 -1.81 8.49 22.32
C GLN A 306 -0.66 9.39 22.80
N LEU A 307 0.37 9.59 21.96
CA LEU A 307 1.46 10.51 22.25
C LEU A 307 0.98 11.96 22.27
N ALA A 308 0.16 12.38 21.29
CA ALA A 308 -0.46 13.71 21.27
C ALA A 308 -1.25 13.95 22.55
N LEU A 309 -2.13 13.01 22.92
CA LEU A 309 -2.94 13.08 24.14
C LEU A 309 -2.09 13.17 25.40
N ARG A 310 -1.01 12.38 25.49
CA ARG A 310 -0.08 12.46 26.62
C ARG A 310 0.57 13.84 26.72
N ILE A 311 1.03 14.41 25.61
CA ILE A 311 1.68 15.73 25.60
C ILE A 311 0.69 16.81 26.05
N VAL A 312 -0.48 16.89 25.41
CA VAL A 312 -1.47 17.95 25.72
C VAL A 312 -2.05 17.81 27.13
N ASN A 313 -2.28 16.59 27.61
CA ASN A 313 -2.79 16.38 28.97
C ASN A 313 -1.72 16.66 30.04
N ASN A 314 -0.46 16.31 29.80
CA ASN A 314 0.63 16.66 30.71
C ASN A 314 0.86 18.18 30.77
N ALA A 315 0.74 18.86 29.63
CA ALA A 315 0.78 20.32 29.55
C ALA A 315 -0.40 20.96 30.32
N HIS A 316 -1.62 20.48 30.08
CA HIS A 316 -2.84 20.99 30.69
C HIS A 316 -2.88 20.80 32.22
N ASN A 317 -2.51 19.61 32.68
CA ASN A 317 -2.53 19.25 34.10
C ASN A 317 -1.33 19.82 34.88
N GLY A 318 -0.42 20.55 34.23
CA GLY A 318 0.77 21.12 34.87
C GLY A 318 1.83 20.09 35.29
N VAL A 319 1.76 18.87 34.77
CA VAL A 319 2.81 17.84 34.94
C VAL A 319 4.08 18.26 34.20
N LYS A 320 3.90 18.90 33.04
CA LYS A 320 4.95 19.45 32.19
C LYS A 320 4.60 20.89 31.79
N PRO A 321 4.78 21.88 32.70
CA PRO A 321 4.43 23.26 32.42
C PRO A 321 5.18 23.87 31.23
N GLU A 322 6.39 23.38 30.93
CA GLU A 322 7.20 23.77 29.76
C GLU A 322 6.53 23.38 28.42
N TRP A 323 5.56 22.47 28.42
CA TRP A 323 4.81 22.08 27.21
C TRP A 323 3.50 22.88 27.03
N LYS A 324 3.24 23.85 27.90
CA LYS A 324 2.04 24.68 27.83
C LYS A 324 2.02 25.47 26.52
N GLY A 325 0.91 25.34 25.77
CA GLY A 325 0.75 25.98 24.47
C GLY A 325 1.02 25.05 23.30
N PHE A 326 1.40 23.78 23.52
CA PHE A 326 1.47 22.79 22.45
C PHE A 326 0.12 22.66 21.74
N ARG A 327 0.14 22.63 20.41
CA ARG A 327 -1.04 22.43 19.55
C ARG A 327 -0.75 21.32 18.56
N TRP A 328 -1.76 20.51 18.26
CA TRP A 328 -1.66 19.47 17.25
C TRP A 328 -2.85 19.50 16.31
N THR A 329 -2.60 19.69 15.02
CA THR A 329 -3.65 19.63 14.00
C THR A 329 -3.66 18.25 13.37
N CYS A 330 -4.81 17.59 13.42
CA CYS A 330 -5.05 16.33 12.71
C CYS A 330 -5.31 16.65 11.24
N GLU A 331 -4.29 16.50 10.39
CA GLU A 331 -4.33 16.84 8.96
C GLU A 331 -5.52 16.19 8.22
N THR A 332 -5.71 14.89 8.44
CA THR A 332 -6.74 14.09 7.76
C THR A 332 -7.66 13.41 8.78
N PHE A 333 -8.97 13.48 8.54
CA PHE A 333 -9.94 12.85 9.43
C PHE A 333 -9.95 11.33 9.34
N TRP A 334 -9.50 10.72 8.23
CA TRP A 334 -9.42 9.26 8.11
C TRP A 334 -8.54 8.62 9.19
N ALA A 335 -7.40 9.25 9.53
CA ALA A 335 -6.52 8.77 10.59
C ALA A 335 -7.18 8.86 11.98
N VAL A 336 -7.94 9.93 12.22
CA VAL A 336 -8.76 10.09 13.44
C VAL A 336 -9.83 9.00 13.50
N GLU A 337 -10.53 8.74 12.39
CA GLU A 337 -11.54 7.70 12.30
C GLU A 337 -10.96 6.31 12.62
N GLN A 338 -9.77 5.97 12.11
CA GLN A 338 -9.14 4.69 12.41
C GLN A 338 -8.70 4.59 13.87
N PHE A 339 -8.16 5.68 14.44
CA PHE A 339 -7.86 5.75 15.87
C PHE A 339 -9.10 5.51 16.73
N LEU A 340 -10.20 6.19 16.45
CA LEU A 340 -11.44 6.07 17.22
C LEU A 340 -12.08 4.68 17.14
N LYS A 341 -11.92 3.96 16.03
CA LYS A 341 -12.40 2.56 15.91
C LYS A 341 -11.70 1.61 16.88
N GLN A 342 -10.44 1.89 17.22
CA GLN A 342 -9.59 1.01 18.03
C GLN A 342 -9.43 1.51 19.48
N ALA A 343 -9.58 2.81 19.71
CA ALA A 343 -9.41 3.44 21.01
C ALA A 343 -10.42 2.93 22.06
N VAL A 344 -9.95 2.83 23.31
CA VAL A 344 -10.83 2.56 24.47
C VAL A 344 -11.66 3.80 24.82
N ASP A 345 -12.73 3.64 25.60
CA ASP A 345 -13.66 4.74 25.90
C ASP A 345 -12.98 5.89 26.65
N GLU A 346 -12.00 5.60 27.52
CA GLU A 346 -11.19 6.61 28.19
C GLU A 346 -10.35 7.45 27.21
N GLU A 347 -9.78 6.81 26.19
CA GLU A 347 -8.99 7.50 25.16
C GLU A 347 -9.88 8.37 24.27
N LYS A 348 -11.06 7.86 23.89
CA LYS A 348 -12.07 8.63 23.13
C LYS A 348 -12.50 9.88 23.90
N ALA A 349 -12.79 9.73 25.20
CA ALA A 349 -13.16 10.84 26.07
C ALA A 349 -12.02 11.87 26.19
N ALA A 350 -10.79 11.40 26.45
CA ALA A 350 -9.62 12.28 26.53
C ALA A 350 -9.36 13.04 25.23
N PHE A 351 -9.56 12.38 24.08
CA PHE A 351 -9.44 13.00 22.76
C PHE A 351 -10.53 14.04 22.51
N ALA A 352 -11.78 13.72 22.80
CA ALA A 352 -12.89 14.68 22.72
C ALA A 352 -12.63 15.91 23.59
N ASP A 353 -12.12 15.74 24.81
CA ASP A 353 -11.78 16.85 25.69
C ASP A 353 -10.61 17.69 25.17
N ALA A 354 -9.56 17.05 24.63
CA ALA A 354 -8.44 17.77 24.02
C ALA A 354 -8.88 18.61 22.82
N VAL A 355 -9.83 18.10 22.01
CA VAL A 355 -10.45 18.85 20.91
C VAL A 355 -11.25 20.04 21.42
N ARG A 356 -12.11 19.85 22.42
CA ARG A 356 -12.91 20.95 23.02
C ARG A 356 -12.06 22.06 23.61
N ARG A 357 -10.89 21.72 24.17
CA ARG A 357 -9.93 22.70 24.73
C ARG A 357 -9.15 23.44 23.66
N GLY A 358 -9.15 22.97 22.41
CA GLY A 358 -8.34 23.50 21.32
C GLY A 358 -6.85 23.13 21.43
N ASP A 359 -6.50 22.10 22.21
CA ASP A 359 -5.13 21.57 22.25
C ASP A 359 -4.86 20.66 21.04
N ILE A 360 -5.91 19.96 20.57
CA ILE A 360 -5.93 19.19 19.33
C ILE A 360 -7.00 19.80 18.42
N GLU A 361 -6.72 19.95 17.14
CA GLU A 361 -7.69 20.43 16.15
C GLU A 361 -7.98 19.37 15.09
N LEU A 362 -9.24 19.28 14.67
CA LEU A 362 -9.67 18.45 13.56
C LEU A 362 -9.68 19.27 12.27
N SER A 363 -9.00 18.80 11.23
CA SER A 363 -9.19 19.28 9.86
C SER A 363 -10.47 18.72 9.26
N GLY A 364 -11.19 19.53 8.50
CA GLY A 364 -12.37 19.10 7.73
C GLY A 364 -12.06 18.16 6.55
N THR A 365 -10.79 18.03 6.15
CA THR A 365 -10.37 17.16 5.05
C THR A 365 -10.34 15.69 5.49
N TYR A 366 -10.86 14.77 4.66
CA TYR A 366 -10.87 13.35 4.99
C TYR A 366 -9.54 12.63 4.71
N LEU A 367 -9.01 12.82 3.50
CA LEU A 367 -7.72 12.37 2.97
C LEU A 367 -7.28 13.41 1.94
N ASN A 368 -5.99 13.46 1.59
CA ASN A 368 -5.56 14.24 0.43
C ASN A 368 -6.00 13.49 -0.85
N MET A 369 -6.91 14.09 -1.60
CA MET A 369 -7.60 13.45 -2.72
C MET A 369 -7.06 13.94 -4.06
N THR A 370 -7.04 13.04 -5.04
CA THR A 370 -7.02 13.45 -6.46
C THR A 370 -8.36 14.06 -6.87
N GLU A 371 -8.48 14.48 -8.13
CA GLU A 371 -9.73 14.94 -8.72
C GLU A 371 -10.68 13.81 -9.15
N LEU A 372 -10.41 12.56 -8.73
CA LEU A 372 -11.28 11.42 -9.02
C LEU A 372 -12.65 11.44 -8.33
N PRO A 373 -12.79 11.77 -7.04
CA PRO A 373 -14.08 11.73 -6.35
C PRO A 373 -15.11 12.64 -7.02
N ASP A 374 -16.37 12.17 -7.11
CA ASP A 374 -17.48 13.05 -7.47
C ASP A 374 -17.94 13.87 -6.25
N LEU A 375 -18.70 14.93 -6.49
CA LEU A 375 -19.17 15.82 -5.42
C LEU A 375 -19.94 15.08 -4.32
N GLN A 376 -20.71 14.05 -4.67
CA GLN A 376 -21.46 13.26 -3.69
C GLN A 376 -20.53 12.43 -2.79
N LEU A 377 -19.48 11.82 -3.34
CA LEU A 377 -18.46 11.14 -2.53
C LEU A 377 -17.69 12.13 -1.66
N LEU A 378 -17.28 13.29 -2.20
CA LEU A 378 -16.61 14.36 -1.45
C LEU A 378 -17.48 14.83 -0.26
N ASN A 379 -18.75 15.12 -0.51
CA ASN A 379 -19.67 15.54 0.55
C ASN A 379 -19.82 14.47 1.63
N LYS A 380 -19.94 13.20 1.24
CA LYS A 380 -20.04 12.11 2.21
C LYS A 380 -18.77 11.99 3.06
N ILE A 381 -17.58 12.02 2.47
CA ILE A 381 -16.33 11.87 3.24
C ILE A 381 -16.03 13.08 4.13
N HIS A 382 -16.27 14.32 3.66
CA HIS A 382 -16.08 15.53 4.47
C HIS A 382 -17.10 15.60 5.63
N SER A 383 -18.33 15.10 5.43
CA SER A 383 -19.35 15.06 6.48
C SER A 383 -18.93 14.25 7.71
N LYS A 384 -18.00 13.29 7.57
CA LYS A 384 -17.57 12.42 8.67
C LYS A 384 -16.89 13.20 9.79
N ALA A 385 -16.03 14.16 9.44
CA ALA A 385 -15.35 15.01 10.41
C ALA A 385 -16.35 15.86 11.19
N GLN A 386 -17.28 16.48 10.48
CA GLN A 386 -18.33 17.31 11.07
C GLN A 386 -19.31 16.49 11.94
N THR A 387 -19.64 15.27 11.52
CA THR A 387 -20.50 14.35 12.28
C THR A 387 -19.86 13.98 13.61
N TYR A 388 -18.57 13.63 13.61
CA TYR A 388 -17.86 13.33 14.84
C TYR A 388 -17.71 14.56 15.74
N ALA A 389 -17.33 15.72 15.18
CA ALA A 389 -17.23 16.96 15.93
C ALA A 389 -18.57 17.32 16.60
N GLY A 390 -19.68 17.20 15.88
CA GLY A 390 -21.02 17.40 16.42
C GLY A 390 -21.35 16.45 17.57
N SER A 391 -20.94 15.18 17.48
CA SER A 391 -21.16 14.17 18.55
C SER A 391 -20.47 14.54 19.87
N ILE A 392 -19.40 15.33 19.81
CA ILE A 392 -18.66 15.82 20.99
C ILE A 392 -19.02 17.27 21.34
N GLY A 393 -19.98 17.90 20.66
CA GLY A 393 -20.38 19.29 20.90
C GLY A 393 -19.36 20.31 20.40
N HIS A 394 -18.64 20.00 19.32
CA HIS A 394 -17.66 20.87 18.66
C HIS A 394 -18.08 21.15 17.21
N GLN A 395 -17.53 22.20 16.61
CA GLN A 395 -17.77 22.56 15.20
C GLN A 395 -16.42 22.79 14.52
N ILE A 396 -16.26 22.26 13.32
CA ILE A 396 -15.09 22.48 12.47
C ILE A 396 -15.46 23.56 11.45
N ASP A 397 -14.61 24.55 11.26
CA ASP A 397 -14.78 25.60 10.23
C ASP A 397 -13.59 25.66 9.25
N SER A 398 -12.55 24.87 9.50
CA SER A 398 -11.27 24.95 8.80
C SER A 398 -10.83 23.57 8.33
N ALA A 399 -10.26 23.52 7.13
CA ALA A 399 -9.64 22.34 6.55
C ALA A 399 -8.18 22.63 6.21
N MET A 400 -7.35 21.60 6.22
CA MET A 400 -6.02 21.65 5.63
C MET A 400 -5.81 20.49 4.67
N THR A 401 -4.95 20.74 3.69
CA THR A 401 -4.46 19.72 2.77
C THR A 401 -2.95 19.86 2.71
N ALA A 402 -2.24 18.74 2.71
CA ALA A 402 -0.82 18.71 2.47
C ALA A 402 -0.50 17.77 1.30
N ASP A 403 0.72 17.90 0.80
CA ASP A 403 1.26 17.10 -0.30
C ASP A 403 0.61 17.39 -1.66
N ILE A 404 -0.71 17.41 -1.80
CA ILE A 404 -1.38 17.78 -3.05
C ILE A 404 -1.19 19.26 -3.42
N ASN A 405 -1.21 19.55 -4.72
CA ASN A 405 -0.98 20.91 -5.22
C ASN A 405 -2.15 21.49 -6.03
N GLY A 406 -3.34 20.89 -5.95
CA GLY A 406 -4.53 21.36 -6.64
C GLY A 406 -5.84 20.67 -6.25
N TYR A 407 -6.95 21.23 -6.71
CA TYR A 407 -8.34 20.90 -6.44
C TYR A 407 -9.23 21.23 -7.64
N SER A 408 -10.22 20.36 -7.89
CA SER A 408 -11.32 20.67 -8.79
C SER A 408 -12.19 21.80 -8.24
N TRP A 409 -12.87 22.56 -9.12
CA TRP A 409 -13.70 23.70 -8.69
C TRP A 409 -14.83 23.31 -7.72
N GLY A 410 -15.43 22.13 -7.90
CA GLY A 410 -16.47 21.60 -7.01
C GLY A 410 -15.98 21.16 -5.63
N TYR A 411 -14.66 21.08 -5.42
CA TYR A 411 -14.11 20.80 -4.09
C TYR A 411 -14.45 21.91 -3.08
N ALA A 412 -14.49 23.17 -3.54
CA ALA A 412 -14.89 24.32 -2.72
C ALA A 412 -16.34 24.20 -2.23
N ASP A 413 -17.27 23.84 -3.12
CA ASP A 413 -18.68 23.57 -2.75
C ASP A 413 -18.73 22.47 -1.70
N SER A 414 -17.93 21.40 -1.86
CA SER A 414 -17.97 20.29 -0.91
C SER A 414 -17.54 20.66 0.51
N LEU A 415 -16.54 21.53 0.65
CA LEU A 415 -16.12 22.04 1.94
C LEU A 415 -17.22 22.93 2.55
N LEU A 416 -17.76 23.87 1.76
CA LEU A 416 -18.80 24.80 2.19
C LEU A 416 -20.09 24.10 2.62
N ASP A 417 -20.55 23.10 1.83
CA ASP A 417 -21.70 22.25 2.14
C ASP A 417 -21.56 21.52 3.49
N ASN A 418 -20.33 21.30 3.95
CA ASN A 418 -20.01 20.65 5.22
C ASN A 418 -19.61 21.64 6.33
N GLY A 419 -19.89 22.93 6.14
CA GLY A 419 -19.67 23.97 7.15
C GLY A 419 -18.23 24.46 7.28
N ILE A 420 -17.34 24.04 6.37
CA ILE A 420 -15.93 24.45 6.34
C ILE A 420 -15.83 25.75 5.54
N GLN A 421 -15.36 26.81 6.18
CA GLN A 421 -15.27 28.16 5.61
C GLN A 421 -13.84 28.55 5.23
N HIS A 422 -12.85 27.81 5.72
CA HIS A 422 -11.44 28.10 5.48
C HIS A 422 -10.68 26.87 4.99
N LEU A 423 -9.73 27.08 4.07
CA LEU A 423 -8.81 26.07 3.59
C LEU A 423 -7.37 26.55 3.70
N PHE A 424 -6.54 25.82 4.43
CA PHE A 424 -5.10 25.98 4.42
C PHE A 424 -4.48 24.96 3.46
N SER A 425 -3.87 25.44 2.38
CA SER A 425 -3.25 24.57 1.38
C SER A 425 -1.73 24.58 1.52
N CYS A 426 -1.12 23.42 1.77
CA CYS A 426 0.34 23.26 1.82
C CYS A 426 0.84 22.66 0.50
N ILE A 427 1.43 23.50 -0.35
CA ILE A 427 1.77 23.12 -1.74
C ILE A 427 3.12 22.42 -1.85
N HIS A 428 3.09 21.18 -2.33
CA HIS A 428 4.29 20.43 -2.70
C HIS A 428 4.68 20.71 -4.16
N THR A 429 5.80 21.41 -4.35
CA THR A 429 6.26 21.88 -5.67
C THR A 429 7.14 20.87 -6.41
N HIS A 430 6.80 19.58 -6.36
CA HIS A 430 7.58 18.56 -7.08
C HIS A 430 7.33 18.63 -8.59
N HIS A 431 6.06 18.48 -8.97
CA HIS A 431 5.57 18.49 -10.36
C HIS A 431 4.66 19.69 -10.64
N GLY A 432 4.10 20.32 -9.60
CA GLY A 432 3.24 21.50 -9.71
C GLY A 432 3.86 22.76 -9.13
N MET A 433 3.14 23.86 -9.24
CA MET A 433 3.53 25.15 -8.69
C MET A 433 2.32 25.89 -8.11
N TYR A 434 2.61 26.92 -7.31
CA TYR A 434 1.62 27.78 -6.68
C TYR A 434 0.70 28.46 -7.72
N ALA A 435 -0.62 28.24 -7.64
CA ALA A 435 -1.59 28.74 -8.62
C ALA A 435 -1.56 30.26 -8.86
N LEU A 436 -1.28 31.03 -7.82
CA LEU A 436 -1.28 32.49 -7.87
C LEU A 436 0.09 33.10 -8.19
N GLY A 437 1.08 32.29 -8.59
CA GLY A 437 2.45 32.79 -8.82
C GLY A 437 3.19 33.19 -7.53
N ARG A 438 2.57 33.03 -6.36
CA ARG A 438 3.13 33.38 -5.04
C ARG A 438 2.59 32.44 -3.96
N LYS A 439 3.46 32.05 -3.01
CA LYS A 439 3.10 31.33 -1.76
C LYS A 439 2.83 32.30 -0.61
N GLN A 440 2.33 31.79 0.50
CA GLN A 440 2.01 32.53 1.72
C GLN A 440 1.04 33.69 1.45
N SER A 441 -0.03 33.43 0.69
CA SER A 441 -0.98 34.47 0.27
C SER A 441 -2.43 34.02 0.44
N PRO A 442 -3.30 34.84 1.05
CA PRO A 442 -4.72 34.56 1.15
C PRO A 442 -5.51 35.04 -0.06
N PHE A 443 -6.63 34.38 -0.34
CA PHE A 443 -7.61 34.81 -1.34
C PHE A 443 -9.00 34.23 -1.05
N TRP A 444 -10.03 34.81 -1.67
CA TRP A 444 -11.37 34.23 -1.69
C TRP A 444 -11.55 33.32 -2.91
N TRP A 445 -11.84 32.05 -2.68
CA TRP A 445 -12.22 31.13 -3.74
C TRP A 445 -13.74 31.10 -3.86
N GLU A 446 -14.27 31.67 -4.94
CA GLU A 446 -15.70 31.65 -5.21
C GLU A 446 -16.06 30.34 -5.93
N ALA A 447 -16.86 29.53 -5.24
CA ALA A 447 -17.28 28.21 -5.67
C ALA A 447 -18.36 28.30 -6.77
N PRO A 448 -18.67 27.20 -7.49
CA PRO A 448 -19.74 27.18 -8.50
C PRO A 448 -21.11 27.63 -7.96
N SER A 449 -21.40 27.38 -6.67
CA SER A 449 -22.60 27.89 -5.97
C SER A 449 -22.65 29.43 -5.85
N GLY A 450 -21.51 30.11 -5.99
CA GLY A 450 -21.35 31.54 -5.72
C GLY A 450 -20.96 31.87 -4.28
N GLU A 451 -20.91 30.88 -3.38
CA GLU A 451 -20.37 31.03 -2.04
C GLU A 451 -18.84 31.13 -2.06
N ARG A 452 -18.25 31.67 -0.99
CA ARG A 452 -16.82 31.97 -0.92
C ARG A 452 -16.13 31.25 0.22
N LEU A 453 -15.06 30.53 -0.11
CA LEU A 453 -14.14 29.89 0.82
C LEU A 453 -12.90 30.76 1.01
N LEU A 454 -12.49 31.02 2.25
CA LEU A 454 -11.24 31.75 2.51
C LEU A 454 -10.07 30.77 2.41
N VAL A 455 -9.17 30.99 1.46
CA VAL A 455 -8.04 30.08 1.23
C VAL A 455 -6.74 30.76 1.63
N TRP A 456 -5.88 30.05 2.34
CA TRP A 456 -4.47 30.38 2.48
C TRP A 456 -3.63 29.48 1.57
N ASN A 457 -3.01 30.07 0.54
CA ASN A 457 -2.04 29.37 -0.31
C ASN A 457 -0.68 29.36 0.41
N GLY A 458 -0.40 28.29 1.15
CA GLY A 458 0.76 28.15 2.03
C GLY A 458 2.03 27.64 1.35
N ASP A 459 3.02 27.31 2.18
CA ASP A 459 4.26 26.66 1.76
C ASP A 459 4.21 25.16 2.01
N HIS A 460 5.28 24.46 1.68
CA HIS A 460 5.44 23.03 1.92
C HIS A 460 5.27 22.70 3.41
N TYR A 461 4.61 21.58 3.69
CA TYR A 461 4.21 21.18 5.05
C TYR A 461 5.40 20.87 6.01
N MET A 462 6.61 20.72 5.46
CA MET A 462 7.87 20.52 6.20
C MET A 462 8.76 21.78 6.31
N LEU A 463 8.29 22.96 5.89
CA LEU A 463 9.12 24.18 5.92
C LEU A 463 9.68 24.46 7.32
N GLY A 464 8.92 24.21 8.38
CA GLY A 464 9.39 24.45 9.73
C GLY A 464 10.49 23.50 10.19
N ASN A 465 10.52 22.26 9.68
CA ASN A 465 11.66 21.35 9.88
C ASN A 465 12.91 21.89 9.20
N GLU A 466 12.78 22.51 8.01
CA GLU A 466 13.92 23.09 7.31
C GLU A 466 14.43 24.38 7.96
N LEU A 467 13.52 25.20 8.47
CA LEU A 467 13.85 26.40 9.26
C LEU A 467 14.40 26.04 10.64
N GLY A 468 14.31 24.78 11.08
CA GLY A 468 14.86 24.33 12.35
C GLY A 468 13.95 24.52 13.57
N PHE A 469 12.63 24.68 13.38
CA PHE A 469 11.67 24.78 14.49
C PHE A 469 11.51 23.49 15.30
N CYS A 470 11.91 22.33 14.74
CA CYS A 470 11.75 21.03 15.38
C CYS A 470 13.10 20.42 15.80
N PRO A 471 13.48 20.47 17.10
CA PRO A 471 14.73 19.89 17.58
C PRO A 471 14.88 18.42 17.21
N GLY A 472 16.04 18.06 16.65
CA GLY A 472 16.35 16.68 16.26
C GLY A 472 15.62 16.20 15.00
N ALA A 473 14.93 17.08 14.28
CA ALA A 473 14.19 16.75 13.07
C ALA A 473 14.34 17.86 11.99
N LEU A 474 15.53 17.96 11.41
CA LEU A 474 15.83 18.90 10.33
C LEU A 474 15.39 18.36 8.97
N GLY A 475 14.81 19.23 8.14
CA GLY A 475 14.49 18.93 6.73
C GLY A 475 15.57 19.43 5.76
N LYS A 476 15.55 18.91 4.52
CA LYS A 476 16.56 19.19 3.46
C LYS A 476 16.00 19.24 2.05
N TYR A 477 14.70 19.42 1.91
CA TYR A 477 14.02 19.27 0.64
C TYR A 477 14.13 20.56 -0.20
N MET A 478 13.77 21.70 0.39
CA MET A 478 13.61 22.99 -0.29
C MET A 478 14.82 23.93 -0.16
N ILE A 479 15.31 24.14 1.06
CA ILE A 479 16.37 25.10 1.37
C ILE A 479 17.71 24.50 0.99
N ARG A 480 18.40 25.15 0.06
CA ARG A 480 19.75 24.82 -0.40
C ARG A 480 20.69 25.94 0.00
N ASP A 481 21.41 25.73 1.10
CA ASP A 481 22.35 26.70 1.66
C ASP A 481 23.69 26.05 2.02
N GLU A 482 24.55 26.77 2.74
CA GLU A 482 25.89 26.31 3.10
C GLU A 482 25.91 25.14 4.11
N PHE A 483 24.78 24.81 4.73
CA PHE A 483 24.74 23.80 5.78
C PHE A 483 24.63 22.39 5.18
N ASN A 484 25.74 21.65 5.16
CA ASN A 484 25.73 20.21 4.88
C ASN A 484 25.44 19.39 6.15
N HIS A 485 24.24 19.57 6.71
CA HIS A 485 23.81 18.93 7.95
C HIS A 485 23.35 17.48 7.73
N ARG A 486 22.83 16.78 8.73
CA ARG A 486 22.05 15.53 8.68
C ARG A 486 20.61 15.82 9.09
N LEU A 487 19.71 14.84 8.96
CA LEU A 487 18.32 15.01 9.43
C LEU A 487 18.25 15.15 10.96
N VAL A 488 19.25 14.63 11.67
CA VAL A 488 19.42 14.76 13.11
C VAL A 488 20.82 15.31 13.37
N GLU A 489 20.91 16.41 14.10
CA GLU A 489 22.15 17.08 14.45
C GLU A 489 22.25 17.35 15.95
N SER A 490 23.46 17.64 16.44
CA SER A 490 23.64 18.14 17.80
C SER A 490 22.93 19.49 18.00
N ALA A 491 22.48 19.78 19.23
CA ALA A 491 21.74 21.01 19.56
C ALA A 491 22.46 22.28 19.09
N ASN A 492 23.78 22.38 19.29
CA ASN A 492 24.56 23.56 18.86
C ASN A 492 24.50 23.80 17.34
N ILE A 493 24.57 22.73 16.54
CA ILE A 493 24.49 22.83 15.07
C ILE A 493 23.05 23.15 14.65
N HIS A 494 22.08 22.49 15.28
CA HIS A 494 20.66 22.73 15.04
C HIS A 494 20.28 24.20 15.27
N ASP A 495 20.69 24.78 16.41
CA ASP A 495 20.39 26.17 16.76
C ASP A 495 21.11 27.16 15.84
N GLN A 496 22.33 26.85 15.41
CA GLN A 496 23.03 27.67 14.42
C GLN A 496 22.27 27.72 13.08
N ILE A 497 21.78 26.56 12.62
CA ILE A 497 20.97 26.45 11.40
C ILE A 497 19.67 27.23 11.57
N ALA A 498 18.95 26.99 12.67
CA ALA A 498 17.66 27.63 12.92
C ALA A 498 17.78 29.16 12.94
N ASN A 499 18.73 29.67 13.72
CA ASN A 499 18.99 31.11 13.80
C ASN A 499 19.29 31.71 12.41
N THR A 500 20.16 31.06 11.64
CA THR A 500 20.54 31.54 10.30
C THR A 500 19.36 31.51 9.32
N ARG A 501 18.62 30.40 9.26
CA ARG A 501 17.55 30.20 8.28
C ARG A 501 16.31 31.04 8.60
N ILE A 502 15.93 31.17 9.87
CA ILE A 502 14.80 32.00 10.28
C ILE A 502 15.05 33.47 9.92
N HIS A 503 16.20 34.04 10.28
CA HIS A 503 16.51 35.42 9.94
C HIS A 503 16.57 35.67 8.42
N ARG A 504 17.12 34.73 7.65
CA ARG A 504 17.15 34.83 6.19
C ARG A 504 15.75 34.78 5.59
N TYR A 505 14.90 33.88 6.07
CA TYR A 505 13.53 33.75 5.59
C TYR A 505 12.72 35.03 5.87
N LEU A 506 12.83 35.60 7.06
CA LEU A 506 12.15 36.85 7.39
C LEU A 506 12.68 38.04 6.56
N ALA A 507 14.00 38.16 6.39
CA ALA A 507 14.59 39.19 5.53
C ALA A 507 14.15 39.05 4.06
N GLN A 508 13.94 37.82 3.59
CA GLN A 508 13.40 37.54 2.26
C GLN A 508 11.93 37.99 2.16
N LEU A 509 11.09 37.70 3.16
CA LEU A 509 9.70 38.17 3.21
C LEU A 509 9.62 39.70 3.22
N GLU A 510 10.48 40.38 3.97
CA GLU A 510 10.59 41.85 3.95
C GLU A 510 10.97 42.38 2.56
N ALA A 511 11.95 41.76 1.91
CA ALA A 511 12.37 42.14 0.55
C ALA A 511 11.25 41.91 -0.49
N GLU A 512 10.41 40.90 -0.27
CA GLU A 512 9.23 40.59 -1.08
C GLU A 512 8.00 41.43 -0.71
N GLN A 513 8.13 42.39 0.21
CA GLN A 513 7.04 43.23 0.70
C GLN A 513 5.85 42.40 1.20
N TYR A 514 6.15 41.34 1.96
CA TYR A 514 5.13 40.54 2.61
C TYR A 514 4.28 41.42 3.55
N PRO A 515 2.94 41.37 3.45
CA PRO A 515 2.09 42.42 4.02
C PRO A 515 1.75 42.21 5.51
N TYR A 516 2.05 41.05 6.08
CA TYR A 516 1.65 40.68 7.44
C TYR A 516 2.84 40.68 8.40
N ASP A 517 2.57 40.93 9.67
CA ASP A 517 3.56 40.83 10.77
C ASP A 517 3.69 39.41 11.34
N PHE A 518 2.94 38.45 10.78
CA PHE A 518 2.99 37.01 11.11
C PHE A 518 3.15 36.19 9.84
N VAL A 519 3.77 35.00 9.94
CA VAL A 519 3.81 34.02 8.85
C VAL A 519 3.55 32.62 9.39
N PRO A 520 2.55 31.89 8.86
CA PRO A 520 2.30 30.51 9.30
C PRO A 520 3.35 29.57 8.70
N VAL A 521 3.86 28.67 9.53
CA VAL A 521 4.81 27.63 9.11
C VAL A 521 4.37 26.30 9.68
N MET A 522 4.19 25.32 8.80
CA MET A 522 3.88 23.94 9.18
C MET A 522 5.16 23.16 9.47
N LEU A 523 5.08 22.23 10.42
CA LEU A 523 6.17 21.33 10.77
C LEU A 523 5.66 19.98 11.28
N SER A 524 6.54 18.99 11.20
CA SER A 524 6.36 17.64 11.72
C SER A 524 7.35 17.37 12.86
N GLY A 525 6.99 16.47 13.79
CA GLY A 525 7.91 16.12 14.88
C GLY A 525 9.05 15.18 14.48
N LEU A 526 9.01 14.62 13.27
CA LEU A 526 10.06 13.80 12.67
C LEU A 526 10.51 14.40 11.33
N PRO A 527 11.74 14.13 10.86
CA PRO A 527 12.24 14.65 9.57
C PRO A 527 11.74 13.80 8.38
N THR A 528 10.47 13.39 8.42
CA THR A 528 9.81 12.52 7.43
C THR A 528 8.30 12.70 7.48
N ASP A 529 7.61 12.25 6.43
CA ASP A 529 6.14 12.19 6.36
C ASP A 529 5.56 11.28 7.46
N ASN A 530 4.28 11.47 7.78
CA ASN A 530 3.58 10.77 8.86
C ASN A 530 4.28 10.91 10.22
N GLY A 531 4.95 12.04 10.45
CA GLY A 531 5.75 12.24 11.66
C GLY A 531 4.91 12.45 12.91
N SER A 532 5.42 11.95 14.03
CA SER A 532 4.75 12.01 15.32
C SER A 532 4.76 13.43 15.91
N PRO A 533 3.89 13.74 16.89
CA PRO A 533 4.03 14.92 17.74
C PRO A 533 5.39 14.95 18.46
N ASN A 534 5.95 16.14 18.67
CA ASN A 534 7.22 16.31 19.38
C ASN A 534 7.15 17.46 20.40
N SER A 535 7.12 17.14 21.69
CA SER A 535 7.00 18.14 22.75
C SER A 535 8.24 19.03 22.92
N ALA A 536 9.42 18.58 22.45
CA ALA A 536 10.64 19.36 22.53
C ALA A 536 10.55 20.68 21.73
N ILE A 537 9.61 20.77 20.79
CA ILE A 537 9.33 22.03 20.08
C ILE A 537 8.94 23.15 21.06
N MET A 538 8.15 22.86 22.10
CA MET A 538 7.76 23.91 23.05
C MET A 538 8.92 24.41 23.90
N GLU A 539 9.80 23.50 24.34
CA GLU A 539 11.01 23.86 25.08
C GLU A 539 11.94 24.72 24.21
N TRP A 540 12.05 24.38 22.92
CA TRP A 540 12.80 25.19 21.96
C TRP A 540 12.15 26.56 21.70
N ILE A 541 10.82 26.62 21.53
CA ILE A 541 10.07 27.87 21.37
C ILE A 541 10.27 28.77 22.60
N GLU A 542 10.19 28.22 23.81
CA GLU A 542 10.42 28.97 25.04
C GLU A 542 11.83 29.56 25.07
N ALA A 543 12.86 28.73 24.78
CA ALA A 543 14.24 29.19 24.72
C ALA A 543 14.46 30.25 23.62
N TRP A 544 13.87 30.07 22.44
CA TRP A 544 13.92 31.02 21.34
C TRP A 544 13.30 32.36 21.74
N ASN A 545 12.08 32.34 22.28
CA ASN A 545 11.36 33.56 22.66
C ASN A 545 12.04 34.32 23.81
N GLN A 546 12.70 33.62 24.74
CA GLN A 546 13.50 34.27 25.78
C GLN A 546 14.70 35.04 25.18
N GLN A 547 15.27 34.55 24.07
CA GLN A 547 16.44 35.15 23.43
C GLN A 547 16.07 36.21 22.38
N ASN A 548 15.04 35.94 21.57
CA ASN A 548 14.70 36.70 20.36
C ASN A 548 13.32 37.36 20.40
N GLY A 549 12.50 37.07 21.43
CA GLY A 549 11.09 37.50 21.49
C GLY A 549 10.85 39.01 21.58
N GLY A 550 11.90 39.81 21.78
CA GLY A 550 11.83 41.27 21.63
C GLY A 550 11.65 41.74 20.18
N GLY A 551 11.82 40.85 19.19
CA GLY A 551 11.58 41.14 17.77
C GLY A 551 10.94 39.98 17.00
N ILE A 552 11.34 38.72 17.26
CA ILE A 552 10.79 37.54 16.59
C ILE A 552 10.24 36.59 17.65
N SER A 553 8.92 36.49 17.74
CA SER A 553 8.22 35.52 18.57
C SER A 553 7.72 34.34 17.74
N VAL A 554 7.85 33.13 18.28
CA VAL A 554 7.30 31.91 17.71
C VAL A 554 6.24 31.36 18.67
N GLU A 555 5.12 30.92 18.14
CA GLU A 555 4.10 30.20 18.91
C GLU A 555 3.47 29.11 18.06
N MET A 556 2.90 28.10 18.71
CA MET A 556 2.06 27.12 18.01
C MET A 556 0.64 27.63 17.89
N ALA A 557 0.05 27.45 16.71
CA ALA A 557 -1.32 27.84 16.41
C ALA A 557 -2.09 26.64 15.82
N THR A 558 -3.41 26.68 15.98
CA THR A 558 -4.33 25.82 15.21
C THR A 558 -4.77 26.57 13.95
N LEU A 559 -5.37 25.88 12.98
CA LEU A 559 -5.97 26.48 11.77
C LEU A 559 -7.01 27.52 12.14
N SER A 560 -7.91 27.22 13.08
CA SER A 560 -8.95 28.15 13.54
C SER A 560 -8.33 29.40 14.17
N GLY A 561 -7.29 29.23 14.99
CA GLY A 561 -6.55 30.35 15.59
C GLY A 561 -5.84 31.20 14.54
N PHE A 562 -5.24 30.56 13.54
CA PHE A 562 -4.61 31.23 12.41
C PHE A 562 -5.61 32.04 11.57
N PHE A 563 -6.73 31.44 11.16
CA PHE A 563 -7.74 32.14 10.36
C PHE A 563 -8.44 33.25 11.15
N ALA A 564 -8.57 33.11 12.47
CA ALA A 564 -9.02 34.20 13.34
C ALA A 564 -8.03 35.39 13.30
N ARG A 565 -6.72 35.12 13.45
CA ARG A 565 -5.67 36.15 13.34
C ARG A 565 -5.64 36.80 11.97
N LEU A 566 -5.81 36.03 10.89
CA LEU A 566 -5.88 36.55 9.53
C LEU A 566 -7.07 37.51 9.32
N LYS A 567 -8.23 37.18 9.89
CA LYS A 567 -9.43 38.04 9.79
C LYS A 567 -9.24 39.39 10.47
N GLU A 568 -8.38 39.48 11.50
CA GLU A 568 -8.05 40.74 12.17
C GLU A 568 -7.28 41.72 11.25
N GLU A 569 -6.60 41.23 10.21
CA GLU A 569 -5.91 42.07 9.21
C GLU A 569 -6.85 42.70 8.17
N GLY A 570 -8.13 42.31 8.16
CA GLY A 570 -9.10 42.75 7.17
C GLY A 570 -9.05 41.90 5.89
N THR A 571 -10.08 41.07 5.70
CA THR A 571 -10.17 40.13 4.57
C THR A 571 -11.07 40.62 3.42
N ASP A 572 -11.71 41.77 3.56
CA ASP A 572 -12.73 42.25 2.62
C ASP A 572 -12.16 42.62 1.24
N ASP A 573 -10.91 43.10 1.20
CA ASP A 573 -10.22 43.55 -0.02
C ASP A 573 -9.37 42.44 -0.68
N LEU A 574 -9.43 41.21 -0.17
CA LEU A 574 -8.70 40.08 -0.75
C LEU A 574 -9.17 39.76 -2.18
N PRO A 575 -8.26 39.32 -3.07
CA PRO A 575 -8.64 38.96 -4.42
C PRO A 575 -9.61 37.78 -4.42
N VAL A 576 -10.59 37.84 -5.33
CA VAL A 576 -11.57 36.77 -5.55
C VAL A 576 -11.19 36.02 -6.83
N HIS A 577 -11.02 34.72 -6.72
CA HIS A 577 -10.71 33.83 -7.85
C HIS A 577 -11.84 32.80 -8.06
N LYS A 578 -12.02 32.39 -9.33
CA LYS A 578 -13.01 31.40 -9.77
C LYS A 578 -12.34 30.40 -10.70
N GLY A 579 -12.84 29.18 -10.70
CA GLY A 579 -12.32 28.09 -11.52
C GLY A 579 -11.64 27.01 -10.69
N ASP A 580 -11.16 26.02 -11.40
CA ASP A 580 -10.33 24.94 -10.91
C ASP A 580 -8.88 25.38 -10.71
N TRP A 581 -8.21 24.66 -9.83
CA TRP A 581 -6.77 24.74 -9.63
C TRP A 581 -6.26 23.30 -9.71
N PRO A 582 -6.09 22.70 -10.90
CA PRO A 582 -5.91 21.25 -11.01
C PRO A 582 -4.62 20.73 -10.35
N ASP A 583 -4.68 19.50 -9.85
CA ASP A 583 -3.54 18.84 -9.18
C ASP A 583 -2.58 18.26 -10.22
N TRP A 584 -1.40 18.85 -10.32
CA TRP A 584 -0.32 18.42 -11.21
C TRP A 584 0.31 17.09 -10.78
N TRP A 585 -0.02 16.60 -9.58
CA TRP A 585 0.42 15.31 -9.06
C TRP A 585 -0.56 14.16 -9.33
N SER A 586 -1.67 14.44 -10.03
CA SER A 586 -2.69 13.45 -10.34
C SER A 586 -2.37 12.55 -11.55
N ASP A 587 -1.14 12.59 -12.07
CA ASP A 587 -0.65 11.73 -13.16
C ASP A 587 -0.73 10.23 -12.83
N GLY A 588 -0.70 9.90 -11.54
CA GLY A 588 -0.97 8.55 -11.02
C GLY A 588 -2.26 7.94 -11.56
N VAL A 589 -3.33 8.72 -11.70
CA VAL A 589 -4.62 8.24 -12.22
C VAL A 589 -4.46 7.61 -13.61
N SER A 590 -3.77 8.32 -14.51
CA SER A 590 -3.49 7.86 -15.87
C SER A 590 -2.51 6.69 -15.94
N SER A 591 -1.70 6.46 -14.90
CA SER A 591 -0.81 5.29 -14.83
C SER A 591 -1.57 3.98 -14.57
N THR A 592 -2.84 4.04 -14.15
CA THR A 592 -3.69 2.86 -13.87
C THR A 592 -5.03 2.91 -14.62
N PRO A 593 -5.04 3.05 -15.97
CA PRO A 593 -6.25 3.43 -16.72
C PRO A 593 -7.36 2.36 -16.65
N MET A 594 -7.00 1.08 -16.66
CA MET A 594 -7.95 -0.03 -16.47
C MET A 594 -8.63 0.06 -15.09
N HIS A 595 -7.86 0.30 -14.04
CA HIS A 595 -8.40 0.39 -12.67
C HIS A 595 -9.21 1.68 -12.47
N THR A 596 -8.82 2.77 -13.14
CA THR A 596 -9.63 4.00 -13.17
C THR A 596 -10.97 3.76 -13.86
N GLN A 597 -11.00 2.98 -14.94
CA GLN A 597 -12.27 2.58 -15.59
C GLN A 597 -13.16 1.79 -14.62
N ILE A 598 -12.59 0.81 -13.90
CA ILE A 598 -13.28 0.00 -12.90
C ILE A 598 -13.81 0.90 -11.76
N TYR A 599 -12.99 1.83 -11.26
CA TYR A 599 -13.40 2.81 -10.24
C TYR A 599 -14.59 3.66 -10.71
N ARG A 600 -14.52 4.21 -11.92
CA ARG A 600 -15.61 5.03 -12.48
C ARG A 600 -16.88 4.23 -12.68
N ASP A 601 -16.75 2.96 -13.04
CA ASP A 601 -17.90 2.08 -13.16
C ASP A 601 -18.52 1.75 -11.80
N ALA A 602 -17.70 1.43 -10.79
CA ALA A 602 -18.14 1.23 -9.42
C ALA A 602 -18.89 2.46 -8.87
N GLN A 603 -18.35 3.66 -9.10
CA GLN A 603 -19.00 4.92 -8.73
C GLN A 603 -20.37 5.07 -9.41
N ARG A 604 -20.46 4.89 -10.74
CA ARG A 604 -21.75 4.92 -11.45
C ARG A 604 -22.72 3.87 -10.95
N THR A 605 -22.24 2.67 -10.66
CA THR A 605 -23.05 1.57 -10.15
C THR A 605 -23.61 1.87 -8.77
N LEU A 606 -22.83 2.46 -7.87
CA LEU A 606 -23.32 2.95 -6.59
C LEU A 606 -24.44 3.98 -6.77
N ARG A 607 -24.29 4.94 -7.69
CA ARG A 607 -25.35 5.92 -8.00
C ARG A 607 -26.63 5.27 -8.54
N LYS A 608 -26.54 4.12 -9.23
CA LYS A 608 -27.72 3.34 -9.65
C LYS A 608 -28.39 2.70 -8.45
N VAL A 609 -27.62 2.10 -7.53
CA VAL A 609 -28.14 1.51 -6.28
C VAL A 609 -28.94 2.53 -5.49
N GLU A 610 -28.36 3.71 -5.23
CA GLU A 610 -29.03 4.79 -4.47
C GLU A 610 -30.33 5.26 -5.13
N LYS A 611 -30.44 5.16 -6.46
CA LYS A 611 -31.66 5.53 -7.20
C LYS A 611 -32.69 4.42 -7.27
N LEU A 612 -32.27 3.15 -7.21
CA LEU A 612 -33.13 1.97 -7.17
C LEU A 612 -33.70 1.72 -5.77
N ASP A 613 -32.91 2.00 -4.74
CA ASP A 613 -33.27 1.83 -3.33
C ASP A 613 -33.16 3.15 -2.56
N PRO A 614 -33.95 4.18 -2.93
CA PRO A 614 -33.84 5.52 -2.33
C PRO A 614 -34.21 5.56 -0.85
N GLU A 615 -35.03 4.61 -0.39
CA GLU A 615 -35.42 4.45 1.02
C GLU A 615 -34.45 3.56 1.81
N GLN A 616 -33.41 2.99 1.16
CA GLN A 616 -32.42 2.09 1.77
C GLN A 616 -33.06 0.89 2.49
N ASN A 617 -34.08 0.31 1.88
CA ASN A 617 -34.80 -0.84 2.44
C ASN A 617 -34.06 -2.17 2.16
N SER A 618 -33.19 -2.19 1.14
CA SER A 618 -32.63 -3.41 0.55
C SER A 618 -31.13 -3.53 0.79
N VAL A 619 -30.39 -2.42 0.65
CA VAL A 619 -28.95 -2.36 0.90
C VAL A 619 -28.70 -1.57 2.18
N SER A 620 -27.91 -2.14 3.10
CA SER A 620 -27.66 -1.50 4.39
C SER A 620 -26.67 -0.33 4.27
N LEU A 621 -26.81 0.67 5.14
CA LEU A 621 -25.86 1.80 5.24
C LEU A 621 -24.39 1.36 5.36
N PRO A 622 -24.03 0.37 6.20
CA PRO A 622 -22.65 -0.11 6.27
C PRO A 622 -22.11 -0.71 4.96
N GLU A 623 -22.98 -1.32 4.14
CA GLU A 623 -22.58 -1.84 2.83
C GLU A 623 -22.30 -0.70 1.84
N ILE A 624 -23.13 0.35 1.83
CA ILE A 624 -22.89 1.57 1.04
C ILE A 624 -21.59 2.24 1.48
N GLU A 625 -21.40 2.42 2.79
CA GLU A 625 -20.19 3.05 3.35
C GLU A 625 -18.92 2.25 3.04
N ALA A 626 -19.01 0.92 2.92
CA ALA A 626 -17.88 0.10 2.49
C ALA A 626 -17.51 0.34 1.02
N VAL A 627 -18.49 0.55 0.13
CA VAL A 627 -18.24 0.95 -1.26
C VAL A 627 -17.56 2.32 -1.30
N GLU A 628 -18.12 3.30 -0.60
CA GLU A 628 -17.61 4.67 -0.54
C GLU A 628 -16.18 4.72 0.03
N GLN A 629 -15.89 3.92 1.05
CA GLN A 629 -14.55 3.80 1.62
C GLN A 629 -13.56 3.23 0.61
N ALA A 630 -13.92 2.19 -0.14
CA ALA A 630 -13.06 1.63 -1.18
C ALA A 630 -12.83 2.64 -2.33
N LEU A 631 -13.87 3.38 -2.73
CA LEU A 631 -13.76 4.47 -3.70
C LEU A 631 -12.81 5.57 -3.18
N ALA A 632 -12.96 6.01 -1.93
CA ALA A 632 -12.13 7.04 -1.33
C ALA A 632 -10.65 6.63 -1.26
N LEU A 633 -10.36 5.38 -0.87
CA LEU A 633 -8.97 4.88 -0.79
C LEU A 633 -8.30 4.72 -2.16
N TYR A 634 -9.07 4.35 -3.20
CA TYR A 634 -8.53 4.40 -4.56
C TYR A 634 -8.26 5.84 -5.01
N ALA A 635 -9.11 6.80 -4.65
CA ALA A 635 -9.01 8.18 -5.10
C ALA A 635 -8.01 9.06 -4.30
N GLU A 636 -7.55 8.61 -3.14
CA GLU A 636 -6.49 9.24 -2.33
C GLU A 636 -5.20 9.45 -3.17
N HIS A 637 -4.45 10.52 -2.98
CA HIS A 637 -3.40 10.95 -3.93
C HIS A 637 -2.15 10.05 -4.05
N THR A 638 -1.93 9.07 -3.18
CA THR A 638 -0.73 8.23 -3.21
C THR A 638 -0.85 7.12 -4.27
N TRP A 639 -0.08 7.23 -5.36
CA TRP A 639 -0.05 6.22 -6.46
C TRP A 639 1.22 5.37 -6.53
N GLY A 640 2.34 5.89 -6.05
CA GLY A 640 3.65 5.26 -6.20
C GLY A 640 4.53 5.50 -4.99
N TYR A 641 5.55 4.66 -4.83
CA TYR A 641 6.56 4.84 -3.79
C TYR A 641 7.64 5.79 -4.29
N HIS A 642 8.29 6.56 -3.41
CA HIS A 642 9.24 7.61 -3.81
C HIS A 642 10.37 7.16 -4.74
N SER A 643 10.71 5.86 -4.77
CA SER A 643 11.72 5.29 -5.67
C SER A 643 11.16 4.65 -6.95
N SER A 644 9.89 4.87 -7.29
CA SER A 644 9.20 4.24 -8.43
C SER A 644 9.90 4.42 -9.77
N ILE A 645 10.56 5.57 -9.99
CA ILE A 645 11.25 5.88 -11.26
C ILE A 645 12.61 5.17 -11.37
N PHE A 646 13.42 5.20 -10.32
CA PHE A 646 14.81 4.70 -10.38
C PHE A 646 14.98 3.29 -9.80
N GLU A 647 14.01 2.78 -9.05
CA GLU A 647 13.93 1.39 -8.56
C GLU A 647 12.53 0.78 -8.77
N PRO A 648 12.02 0.68 -10.01
CA PRO A 648 10.68 0.15 -10.29
C PRO A 648 10.49 -1.32 -9.82
N TRP A 649 11.59 -2.07 -9.67
CA TRP A 649 11.60 -3.43 -9.12
C TRP A 649 11.57 -3.48 -7.59
N HIS A 650 11.67 -2.34 -6.90
CA HIS A 650 11.66 -2.30 -5.45
C HIS A 650 10.34 -2.84 -4.92
N LYS A 651 10.39 -3.74 -3.94
CA LYS A 651 9.22 -4.43 -3.42
C LYS A 651 8.11 -3.48 -2.96
N ASN A 652 8.47 -2.35 -2.33
CA ASN A 652 7.47 -1.36 -1.91
C ASN A 652 6.78 -0.66 -3.09
N VAL A 653 7.46 -0.47 -4.22
CA VAL A 653 6.86 0.08 -5.45
C VAL A 653 5.78 -0.88 -5.95
N GLN A 654 6.14 -2.15 -6.18
CA GLN A 654 5.23 -3.17 -6.68
C GLN A 654 4.05 -3.44 -5.72
N LEU A 655 4.32 -3.51 -4.41
CA LEU A 655 3.27 -3.77 -3.43
C LEU A 655 2.30 -2.59 -3.28
N LEU A 656 2.78 -1.35 -3.37
CA LEU A 656 1.91 -0.19 -3.27
C LEU A 656 0.94 -0.11 -4.45
N GLU A 657 1.42 -0.39 -5.68
CA GLU A 657 0.57 -0.49 -6.86
C GLU A 657 -0.53 -1.55 -6.70
N VAL A 658 -0.16 -2.77 -6.24
CA VAL A 658 -1.13 -3.85 -5.99
C VAL A 658 -2.15 -3.45 -4.94
N ARG A 659 -1.74 -2.79 -3.85
CA ARG A 659 -2.65 -2.32 -2.79
C ARG A 659 -3.59 -1.23 -3.31
N LYS A 660 -3.06 -0.27 -4.06
CA LYS A 660 -3.83 0.83 -4.65
C LYS A 660 -4.91 0.29 -5.58
N THR A 661 -4.51 -0.52 -6.55
CA THR A 661 -5.40 -1.10 -7.56
C THR A 661 -6.45 -2.05 -6.98
N ALA A 662 -6.14 -2.74 -5.88
CA ALA A 662 -7.10 -3.58 -5.16
C ALA A 662 -8.32 -2.78 -4.65
N HIS A 663 -8.18 -1.50 -4.31
CA HIS A 663 -9.31 -0.68 -3.87
C HIS A 663 -10.33 -0.43 -4.99
N ALA A 664 -9.90 -0.25 -6.24
CA ALA A 664 -10.82 -0.15 -7.38
C ALA A 664 -11.60 -1.44 -7.61
N ALA A 665 -10.90 -2.59 -7.58
CA ALA A 665 -11.53 -3.89 -7.71
C ALA A 665 -12.52 -4.17 -6.57
N GLU A 666 -12.17 -3.81 -5.34
CA GLU A 666 -13.03 -3.95 -4.17
C GLU A 666 -14.26 -3.05 -4.25
N ALA A 667 -14.09 -1.78 -4.64
CA ALA A 667 -15.21 -0.86 -4.87
C ALA A 667 -16.20 -1.43 -5.90
N SER A 668 -15.70 -1.96 -7.01
CA SER A 668 -16.53 -2.61 -8.03
C SER A 668 -17.26 -3.82 -7.47
N ARG A 669 -16.55 -4.74 -6.81
CA ARG A 669 -17.14 -5.95 -6.23
C ARG A 669 -18.26 -5.63 -5.24
N LEU A 670 -18.05 -4.64 -4.38
CA LEU A 670 -19.04 -4.20 -3.39
C LEU A 670 -20.22 -3.49 -4.05
N ALA A 671 -19.98 -2.58 -5.01
CA ALA A 671 -21.03 -1.85 -5.70
C ALA A 671 -21.96 -2.78 -6.50
N TYR A 672 -21.41 -3.77 -7.19
CA TYR A 672 -22.20 -4.77 -7.91
C TYR A 672 -22.98 -5.69 -6.99
N ARG A 673 -22.42 -6.08 -5.84
CA ARG A 673 -23.19 -6.82 -4.82
C ARG A 673 -24.39 -6.01 -4.32
N ALA A 674 -24.19 -4.72 -4.05
CA ALA A 674 -25.27 -3.82 -3.65
C ALA A 674 -26.31 -3.67 -4.78
N LEU A 675 -25.88 -3.62 -6.03
CA LEU A 675 -26.78 -3.61 -7.19
C LEU A 675 -27.60 -4.90 -7.28
N ASP A 676 -26.99 -6.07 -7.12
CA ASP A 676 -27.71 -7.34 -7.13
C ASP A 676 -28.78 -7.39 -6.03
N GLN A 677 -28.47 -6.91 -4.83
CA GLN A 677 -29.44 -6.82 -3.73
C GLN A 677 -30.61 -5.88 -4.05
N ALA A 678 -30.33 -4.67 -4.56
CA ALA A 678 -31.35 -3.72 -4.95
C ALA A 678 -32.25 -4.26 -6.08
N LEU A 679 -31.66 -4.92 -7.08
CA LEU A 679 -32.39 -5.56 -8.18
C LEU A 679 -33.26 -6.72 -7.69
N LEU A 680 -32.74 -7.58 -6.80
CA LEU A 680 -33.52 -8.68 -6.21
C LEU A 680 -34.70 -8.18 -5.40
N ALA A 681 -34.52 -7.11 -4.62
CA ALA A 681 -35.61 -6.44 -3.91
C ALA A 681 -36.65 -5.83 -4.87
N ASP A 682 -36.21 -5.37 -6.04
CA ASP A 682 -37.07 -4.91 -7.14
C ASP A 682 -37.63 -6.04 -8.02
N ASN A 683 -37.65 -7.28 -7.52
CA ASN A 683 -38.18 -8.48 -8.16
C ASN A 683 -37.44 -8.92 -9.44
N ALA A 684 -36.14 -8.65 -9.55
CA ALA A 684 -35.31 -9.24 -10.60
C ALA A 684 -35.33 -10.77 -10.51
N ALA A 685 -35.48 -11.43 -11.66
CA ALA A 685 -35.56 -12.88 -11.73
C ALA A 685 -34.18 -13.52 -11.52
N THR A 686 -34.14 -14.62 -10.76
CA THR A 686 -32.96 -15.50 -10.69
C THR A 686 -32.85 -16.35 -11.95
N LEU A 687 -31.65 -16.83 -12.26
CA LEU A 687 -31.41 -17.71 -13.41
C LEU A 687 -32.01 -19.11 -13.17
N TYR A 688 -32.94 -19.54 -14.02
CA TYR A 688 -33.48 -20.91 -14.04
C TYR A 688 -33.89 -21.35 -15.46
N PRO A 689 -33.93 -22.66 -15.77
CA PRO A 689 -34.34 -23.16 -17.09
C PRO A 689 -35.80 -22.81 -17.43
N GLY A 690 -36.05 -22.40 -18.67
CA GLY A 690 -37.40 -22.06 -19.13
C GLY A 690 -37.94 -20.74 -18.57
N ARG A 691 -37.06 -19.84 -18.12
CA ARG A 691 -37.45 -18.48 -17.72
C ARG A 691 -38.14 -17.75 -18.88
N PRO A 692 -39.21 -16.98 -18.62
CA PRO A 692 -39.78 -16.09 -19.63
C PRO A 692 -38.76 -15.04 -20.07
N TYR A 693 -38.71 -14.70 -21.36
CA TYR A 693 -37.90 -13.60 -21.88
C TYR A 693 -38.54 -12.23 -21.59
N ARG A 694 -38.70 -11.93 -20.30
CA ARG A 694 -39.28 -10.68 -19.79
C ARG A 694 -38.20 -9.87 -19.11
N PHE A 695 -37.98 -8.64 -19.57
CA PHE A 695 -36.95 -7.74 -19.09
C PHE A 695 -37.61 -6.49 -18.52
N LYS A 696 -37.37 -6.18 -17.24
CA LYS A 696 -37.78 -4.91 -16.66
C LYS A 696 -36.74 -3.85 -17.00
N VAL A 697 -37.19 -2.74 -17.57
CA VAL A 697 -36.35 -1.58 -17.87
C VAL A 697 -36.90 -0.37 -17.11
N THR A 698 -36.03 0.35 -16.41
CA THR A 698 -36.41 1.49 -15.57
C THR A 698 -35.55 2.70 -15.93
N ASN A 699 -36.20 3.85 -16.15
CA ASN A 699 -35.51 5.13 -16.24
C ASN A 699 -35.22 5.68 -14.84
N LEU A 700 -33.95 5.63 -14.41
CA LEU A 700 -33.53 6.14 -13.11
C LEU A 700 -33.37 7.66 -13.04
N SER A 701 -33.57 8.37 -14.16
CA SER A 701 -33.53 9.84 -14.19
C SER A 701 -34.91 10.45 -13.95
N GLU A 702 -34.94 11.74 -13.59
CA GLU A 702 -36.18 12.53 -13.44
C GLU A 702 -36.75 13.02 -14.77
N ARG A 703 -35.99 12.88 -15.87
CA ARG A 703 -36.36 13.40 -17.19
C ARG A 703 -36.72 12.27 -18.13
N GLU A 704 -37.49 12.61 -19.16
CA GLU A 704 -37.69 11.71 -20.29
C GLU A 704 -36.35 11.40 -20.98
N VAL A 705 -36.12 10.13 -21.30
CA VAL A 705 -34.93 9.66 -22.03
C VAL A 705 -35.34 8.74 -23.17
N THR A 706 -34.59 8.84 -24.27
CA THR A 706 -34.62 7.88 -25.38
C THR A 706 -33.21 7.34 -25.53
N GLU A 707 -33.05 6.04 -25.30
CA GLU A 707 -31.74 5.37 -25.22
C GLU A 707 -31.83 3.98 -25.89
N LEU A 708 -30.66 3.45 -26.25
CA LEU A 708 -30.54 2.07 -26.69
C LEU A 708 -30.42 1.15 -25.46
N VAL A 709 -31.35 0.20 -25.34
CA VAL A 709 -31.35 -0.79 -24.26
C VAL A 709 -30.79 -2.11 -24.76
N GLU A 710 -29.85 -2.68 -24.01
CA GLU A 710 -29.22 -3.97 -24.32
C GLU A 710 -29.93 -5.09 -23.54
N LEU A 711 -30.58 -6.00 -24.27
CA LEU A 711 -31.22 -7.19 -23.74
C LEU A 711 -30.28 -8.38 -23.96
N LYS A 712 -29.66 -8.83 -22.87
CA LYS A 712 -28.70 -9.94 -22.88
C LYS A 712 -29.42 -11.28 -22.78
N LEU A 713 -29.02 -12.18 -23.67
CA LEU A 713 -29.45 -13.57 -23.73
C LEU A 713 -28.32 -14.47 -23.25
N GLU A 714 -28.68 -15.61 -22.66
CA GLU A 714 -27.71 -16.60 -22.24
C GLU A 714 -27.43 -17.58 -23.38
N GLY A 715 -26.20 -18.08 -23.48
CA GLY A 715 -25.78 -18.94 -24.61
C GLY A 715 -26.48 -20.29 -24.73
N TRP A 716 -27.28 -20.68 -23.74
CA TRP A 716 -28.10 -21.90 -23.73
C TRP A 716 -29.60 -21.63 -23.93
N GLU A 717 -30.01 -20.39 -24.15
CA GLU A 717 -31.41 -20.07 -24.42
C GLU A 717 -31.88 -20.69 -25.76
N PRO A 718 -33.11 -21.21 -25.82
CA PRO A 718 -33.52 -22.14 -26.87
C PRO A 718 -33.36 -21.64 -28.32
N ASP A 719 -33.10 -22.61 -29.20
CA ASP A 719 -33.07 -22.49 -30.68
C ASP A 719 -34.27 -21.75 -31.28
N GLU A 720 -35.36 -21.61 -30.53
CA GLU A 720 -36.59 -20.92 -30.91
C GLU A 720 -36.34 -19.43 -31.27
N LEU A 721 -35.32 -18.79 -30.69
CA LEU A 721 -34.94 -17.41 -31.01
C LEU A 721 -34.07 -17.29 -32.28
N LEU A 722 -33.56 -18.39 -32.84
CA LEU A 722 -32.66 -18.38 -34.01
C LEU A 722 -33.33 -17.84 -35.28
N ASN A 723 -34.65 -17.96 -35.39
CA ASN A 723 -35.42 -17.53 -36.57
C ASN A 723 -35.83 -16.05 -36.52
N GLY A 724 -35.29 -15.29 -35.57
CA GLY A 724 -35.62 -13.90 -35.31
C GLY A 724 -36.59 -13.73 -34.16
N VAL A 725 -36.60 -12.51 -33.63
CA VAL A 725 -37.30 -12.12 -32.41
C VAL A 725 -38.00 -10.79 -32.63
N GLU A 726 -39.06 -10.51 -31.89
CA GLU A 726 -39.66 -9.18 -31.73
C GLU A 726 -39.58 -8.77 -30.27
N VAL A 727 -39.19 -7.53 -30.02
CA VAL A 727 -39.17 -6.87 -28.72
C VAL A 727 -40.47 -6.10 -28.59
N LEU A 728 -41.33 -6.52 -27.67
CA LEU A 728 -42.61 -5.86 -27.41
C LEU A 728 -42.62 -5.21 -26.04
N ARG A 729 -43.17 -4.01 -25.97
CA ARG A 729 -43.52 -3.38 -24.70
C ARG A 729 -44.83 -3.99 -24.18
N GLU A 730 -44.81 -4.56 -22.97
CA GLU A 730 -45.92 -5.39 -22.45
C GLU A 730 -47.21 -4.60 -22.18
N ASP A 731 -47.09 -3.36 -21.72
CA ASP A 731 -48.20 -2.49 -21.33
C ASP A 731 -48.93 -1.86 -22.53
N THR A 732 -48.20 -1.50 -23.59
CA THR A 732 -48.77 -0.88 -24.80
C THR A 732 -48.96 -1.87 -25.95
N GLY A 733 -48.24 -2.99 -25.95
CA GLY A 733 -48.16 -3.91 -27.08
C GLY A 733 -47.35 -3.38 -28.26
N GLU A 734 -46.65 -2.25 -28.09
CA GLU A 734 -45.80 -1.64 -29.11
C GLU A 734 -44.61 -2.55 -29.44
N VAL A 735 -44.35 -2.74 -30.73
CA VAL A 735 -43.15 -3.45 -31.21
C VAL A 735 -42.06 -2.42 -31.40
N LEU A 736 -40.93 -2.61 -30.72
CA LEU A 736 -39.81 -1.67 -30.75
C LEU A 736 -38.91 -1.91 -31.97
N ILE A 737 -38.30 -0.83 -32.44
CA ILE A 737 -37.20 -0.93 -33.40
C ILE A 737 -36.03 -1.60 -32.68
N GLN A 738 -35.49 -2.65 -33.29
CA GLN A 738 -34.45 -3.47 -32.69
C GLN A 738 -33.39 -3.90 -33.71
N GLN A 739 -32.24 -4.30 -33.18
CA GLN A 739 -31.14 -4.90 -33.92
C GLN A 739 -30.51 -6.02 -33.09
N SER A 740 -30.22 -7.15 -33.73
CA SER A 740 -29.38 -8.20 -33.15
C SER A 740 -27.93 -7.94 -33.57
N SER A 741 -27.09 -7.46 -32.66
CA SER A 741 -25.67 -7.17 -32.92
C SER A 741 -24.77 -8.39 -32.68
N HIS A 742 -25.23 -9.34 -31.84
CA HIS A 742 -24.55 -10.58 -31.49
C HIS A 742 -25.61 -11.66 -31.21
N PRO A 743 -25.34 -12.97 -31.38
CA PRO A 743 -26.32 -14.03 -31.10
C PRO A 743 -26.93 -14.00 -29.69
N GLN A 744 -26.25 -13.33 -28.75
CA GLN A 744 -26.64 -13.24 -27.34
C GLN A 744 -27.10 -11.82 -26.92
N THR A 745 -27.24 -10.89 -27.86
CA THR A 745 -27.56 -9.50 -27.55
C THR A 745 -28.57 -8.92 -28.53
N ILE A 746 -29.68 -8.42 -28.00
CA ILE A 746 -30.66 -7.63 -28.76
C ILE A 746 -30.62 -6.20 -28.24
N ILE A 747 -30.46 -5.25 -29.15
CA ILE A 747 -30.50 -3.83 -28.85
C ILE A 747 -31.84 -3.29 -29.33
N ALA A 748 -32.56 -2.55 -28.48
CA ALA A 748 -33.80 -1.88 -28.86
C ALA A 748 -33.73 -0.39 -28.48
N GLU A 749 -34.32 0.47 -29.30
CA GLU A 749 -34.53 1.87 -28.92
C GLU A 749 -35.76 1.96 -28.02
N LEU A 750 -35.61 2.56 -26.84
CA LEU A 750 -36.69 2.70 -25.88
C LEU A 750 -36.78 4.13 -25.37
N LYS A 751 -38.01 4.64 -25.33
CA LYS A 751 -38.36 5.93 -24.77
C LYS A 751 -39.18 5.76 -23.48
N LEU A 752 -38.72 6.38 -22.39
CA LEU A 752 -39.38 6.35 -21.08
C LEU A 752 -39.42 7.74 -20.44
N GLN A 753 -40.54 8.06 -19.78
CA GLN A 753 -40.66 9.22 -18.90
C GLN A 753 -39.73 9.09 -17.68
N GLY A 754 -39.49 10.20 -16.98
CA GLY A 754 -38.73 10.19 -15.73
C GLY A 754 -39.33 9.22 -14.72
N ARG A 755 -38.49 8.38 -14.10
CA ARG A 755 -38.88 7.35 -13.12
C ARG A 755 -39.84 6.26 -13.63
N GLU A 756 -40.13 6.21 -14.93
CA GLU A 756 -40.99 5.18 -15.52
C GLU A 756 -40.25 3.84 -15.61
N SER A 757 -40.99 2.75 -15.41
CA SER A 757 -40.55 1.39 -15.71
C SER A 757 -41.51 0.72 -16.69
N CYS A 758 -40.99 -0.11 -17.58
CA CYS A 758 -41.79 -0.98 -18.44
C CYS A 758 -41.21 -2.40 -18.46
N ILE A 759 -42.02 -3.36 -18.92
CA ILE A 759 -41.56 -4.72 -19.21
C ILE A 759 -41.45 -4.89 -20.73
N LEU A 760 -40.29 -5.36 -21.18
CA LEU A 760 -40.06 -5.78 -22.55
C LEU A 760 -40.14 -7.30 -22.63
N ILE A 761 -40.82 -7.81 -23.66
CA ILE A 761 -40.98 -9.24 -23.92
C ILE A 761 -40.30 -9.57 -25.24
N LEU A 762 -39.46 -10.60 -25.25
CA LEU A 762 -38.98 -11.19 -26.50
C LEU A 762 -39.96 -12.25 -26.97
N ARG A 763 -40.50 -12.06 -28.16
CA ARG A 763 -41.36 -13.02 -28.84
C ARG A 763 -40.59 -13.64 -30.00
N PRO A 764 -40.44 -14.98 -30.05
CA PRO A 764 -39.95 -15.65 -31.24
C PRO A 764 -40.85 -15.31 -32.43
N LEU A 765 -40.25 -14.89 -33.55
CA LEU A 765 -41.00 -14.77 -34.78
C LEU A 765 -41.43 -16.18 -35.20
N GLN A 766 -42.74 -16.39 -35.41
CA GLN A 766 -43.18 -17.61 -36.09
C GLN A 766 -42.46 -17.67 -37.43
N ALA A 767 -41.98 -18.85 -37.80
CA ALA A 767 -41.42 -19.08 -39.13
C ALA A 767 -42.48 -18.67 -40.16
N ALA A 768 -42.41 -17.43 -40.63
CA ALA A 768 -43.07 -17.03 -41.84
C ALA A 768 -42.59 -18.03 -42.89
N GLN A 769 -43.45 -18.39 -43.82
CA GLN A 769 -43.04 -19.00 -45.07
C GLN A 769 -42.13 -18.00 -45.81
N GLN A 770 -40.93 -17.77 -45.29
CA GLN A 770 -39.85 -17.09 -45.98
C GLN A 770 -39.54 -18.02 -47.15
N GLY A 771 -39.92 -17.58 -48.34
CA GLY A 771 -39.46 -18.22 -49.55
C GLY A 771 -37.94 -18.16 -49.55
N SER A 772 -37.30 -19.27 -49.16
CA SER A 772 -35.97 -19.72 -49.60
C SER A 772 -34.93 -18.62 -49.89
N SER A 773 -34.75 -17.61 -49.03
CA SER A 773 -33.78 -16.54 -49.29
C SER A 773 -32.55 -16.54 -48.37
N SER A 774 -32.49 -17.39 -47.34
CA SER A 774 -31.32 -17.47 -46.43
C SER A 774 -30.48 -18.76 -46.56
N LEU A 775 -30.80 -19.64 -47.52
CA LEU A 775 -29.89 -20.72 -47.92
C LEU A 775 -28.87 -20.18 -48.94
N THR A 776 -27.91 -19.38 -48.48
CA THR A 776 -26.75 -19.02 -49.29
C THR A 776 -25.65 -20.05 -49.10
N SER A 777 -25.38 -20.82 -50.16
CA SER A 777 -24.12 -21.57 -50.29
C SER A 777 -22.94 -20.60 -50.35
N THR A 778 -21.72 -21.09 -50.11
CA THR A 778 -20.49 -20.29 -50.21
C THR A 778 -20.44 -19.50 -51.52
N SER A 779 -20.04 -18.24 -51.45
CA SER A 779 -19.83 -17.41 -52.63
C SER A 779 -18.35 -17.34 -52.95
N ASN A 780 -17.98 -17.73 -54.17
CA ASN A 780 -16.60 -17.59 -54.68
C ASN A 780 -16.23 -16.15 -55.06
N SER A 781 -17.16 -15.21 -54.90
CA SER A 781 -17.02 -13.82 -55.39
C SER A 781 -17.35 -12.76 -54.35
N LYS A 782 -18.09 -13.12 -53.29
CA LYS A 782 -18.39 -12.21 -52.18
C LYS A 782 -17.23 -12.20 -51.20
N LEU A 783 -16.68 -11.02 -50.92
CA LEU A 783 -15.56 -10.84 -49.98
C LEU A 783 -16.09 -10.51 -48.57
N ILE A 784 -16.86 -11.45 -48.02
CA ILE A 784 -17.47 -11.34 -46.69
C ILE A 784 -16.76 -12.25 -45.70
N GLY A 785 -16.49 -11.75 -44.49
CA GLY A 785 -15.92 -12.52 -43.39
C GLY A 785 -16.87 -13.61 -42.88
N ALA A 786 -16.35 -14.58 -42.12
CA ALA A 786 -17.16 -15.64 -41.51
C ALA A 786 -18.12 -15.11 -40.42
N ASP A 787 -17.81 -13.93 -39.88
CA ASP A 787 -18.65 -13.09 -39.01
C ASP A 787 -19.73 -12.32 -39.78
N GLN A 788 -19.82 -12.51 -41.10
CA GLN A 788 -20.73 -11.83 -42.03
C GLN A 788 -20.49 -10.33 -42.17
N VAL A 789 -19.31 -9.84 -41.79
CA VAL A 789 -18.94 -8.43 -42.00
C VAL A 789 -18.41 -8.25 -43.44
N TYR A 790 -18.93 -7.22 -44.11
CA TYR A 790 -18.58 -6.86 -45.50
C TYR A 790 -17.44 -5.82 -45.50
N ASP A 791 -16.26 -6.25 -45.08
CA ASP A 791 -15.09 -5.37 -44.90
C ASP A 791 -14.47 -4.88 -46.22
N MET A 792 -14.82 -5.50 -47.35
CA MET A 792 -14.29 -5.17 -48.67
C MET A 792 -15.37 -5.25 -49.75
N GLU A 793 -15.25 -4.41 -50.77
CA GLU A 793 -16.09 -4.52 -51.97
C GLU A 793 -15.75 -5.78 -52.78
N ASP A 794 -16.77 -6.44 -53.32
CA ASP A 794 -16.61 -7.64 -54.14
C ASP A 794 -15.79 -7.33 -55.40
N MET A 795 -14.66 -8.01 -55.60
CA MET A 795 -13.81 -7.85 -56.80
C MET A 795 -14.53 -8.22 -58.10
N TYR A 796 -15.61 -9.00 -58.03
CA TYR A 796 -16.41 -9.43 -59.17
C TYR A 796 -17.90 -9.26 -58.86
N SER A 797 -18.48 -8.13 -59.27
CA SER A 797 -19.91 -7.87 -59.07
C SER A 797 -20.76 -8.63 -60.10
N LEU A 798 -21.42 -9.70 -59.67
CA LEU A 798 -22.23 -10.58 -60.53
C LEU A 798 -23.71 -10.16 -60.64
N THR A 799 -24.12 -9.07 -60.01
CA THR A 799 -25.52 -8.59 -60.03
C THR A 799 -25.59 -7.11 -60.46
N PRO A 800 -26.25 -6.78 -61.59
CA PRO A 800 -26.57 -5.38 -61.90
C PRO A 800 -27.58 -4.88 -60.87
N GLY A 801 -27.14 -3.99 -59.99
CA GLY A 801 -27.96 -3.43 -58.90
C GLY A 801 -27.79 -4.11 -57.54
N GLY A 802 -26.58 -4.60 -57.23
CA GLY A 802 -26.28 -5.27 -55.95
C GLY A 802 -26.79 -4.51 -54.72
N LEU A 803 -27.34 -5.26 -53.76
CA LEU A 803 -27.74 -4.75 -52.44
C LEU A 803 -26.55 -4.03 -51.81
N GLN A 804 -26.64 -2.70 -51.75
CA GLN A 804 -25.67 -1.86 -51.05
C GLN A 804 -25.74 -2.24 -49.57
N ALA A 805 -24.60 -2.65 -48.98
CA ALA A 805 -24.54 -2.92 -47.56
C ALA A 805 -24.95 -1.63 -46.80
N PRO A 806 -25.75 -1.74 -45.71
CA PRO A 806 -26.20 -0.58 -44.95
C PRO A 806 -25.05 0.23 -44.34
N ILE A 807 -23.86 -0.37 -44.23
CA ILE A 807 -22.61 0.30 -43.90
C ILE A 807 -21.56 -0.18 -44.91
N SER A 808 -20.87 0.77 -45.55
CA SER A 808 -19.76 0.52 -46.46
C SER A 808 -18.46 0.85 -45.75
N VAL A 809 -17.59 -0.13 -45.58
CA VAL A 809 -16.25 0.06 -45.01
C VAL A 809 -15.24 0.07 -46.15
N PHE A 810 -14.30 1.01 -46.12
CA PHE A 810 -13.20 1.13 -47.07
C PHE A 810 -11.90 1.43 -46.32
N GLN A 811 -10.77 1.33 -47.01
CA GLN A 811 -9.43 1.34 -46.41
C GLN A 811 -9.21 2.45 -45.36
N ASN A 812 -9.78 3.63 -45.62
CA ASN A 812 -9.59 4.85 -44.83
C ASN A 812 -10.92 5.49 -44.42
N GLY A 813 -11.99 4.70 -44.30
CA GLY A 813 -13.27 5.26 -43.88
C GLY A 813 -14.41 4.26 -43.79
N LEU A 814 -15.49 4.74 -43.20
CA LEU A 814 -16.73 4.02 -43.00
C LEU A 814 -17.88 4.95 -43.37
N GLU A 815 -18.86 4.44 -44.10
CA GLU A 815 -20.01 5.23 -44.52
C GLU A 815 -21.32 4.46 -44.31
N SER A 816 -22.27 5.09 -43.62
CA SER A 816 -23.66 4.66 -43.51
C SER A 816 -24.58 5.65 -44.25
N PRO A 817 -25.91 5.44 -44.29
CA PRO A 817 -26.85 6.46 -44.75
C PRO A 817 -26.73 7.78 -43.98
N PHE A 818 -26.34 7.73 -42.71
CA PHE A 818 -26.37 8.87 -41.79
C PHE A 818 -25.01 9.54 -41.59
N VAL A 819 -23.90 8.79 -41.63
CA VAL A 819 -22.57 9.34 -41.36
C VAL A 819 -21.53 8.85 -42.36
N ARG A 820 -20.49 9.67 -42.58
CA ARG A 820 -19.24 9.25 -43.23
C ARG A 820 -18.06 9.61 -42.32
N LEU A 821 -17.38 8.58 -41.82
CA LEU A 821 -16.13 8.68 -41.09
C LEU A 821 -14.96 8.43 -42.04
N THR A 822 -13.89 9.22 -41.93
CA THR A 822 -12.63 8.92 -42.62
C THR A 822 -11.46 9.04 -41.67
N TRP A 823 -10.45 8.21 -41.87
CA TRP A 823 -9.23 8.19 -41.05
C TRP A 823 -7.98 8.14 -41.93
N SER A 824 -6.85 8.50 -41.32
CA SER A 824 -5.52 8.31 -41.90
C SER A 824 -4.65 7.56 -40.91
N LYS A 825 -3.67 6.82 -41.41
CA LYS A 825 -2.77 6.04 -40.56
C LYS A 825 -1.98 6.92 -39.58
N GLU A 826 -1.65 8.14 -39.99
CA GLU A 826 -0.81 9.07 -39.23
C GLU A 826 -1.59 9.94 -38.24
N ARG A 827 -2.90 10.15 -38.47
CA ARG A 827 -3.70 11.11 -37.69
C ARG A 827 -5.04 10.56 -37.17
N GLY A 828 -5.24 9.25 -37.13
CA GLY A 828 -6.51 8.68 -36.68
C GLY A 828 -7.71 9.16 -37.51
N ILE A 829 -8.86 9.41 -36.89
CA ILE A 829 -10.08 9.87 -37.55
C ILE A 829 -9.94 11.36 -37.91
N VAL A 830 -9.99 11.69 -39.20
CA VAL A 830 -9.75 13.04 -39.74
C VAL A 830 -11.02 13.73 -40.24
N SER A 831 -12.14 13.01 -40.31
CA SER A 831 -13.44 13.58 -40.66
C SER A 831 -14.56 12.70 -40.12
N TRP A 832 -15.60 13.32 -39.58
CA TRP A 832 -16.85 12.67 -39.19
C TRP A 832 -18.02 13.51 -39.73
N ILE A 833 -18.43 13.21 -40.96
CA ILE A 833 -19.52 13.92 -41.63
C ILE A 833 -20.86 13.34 -41.18
N ASP A 834 -21.71 14.18 -40.62
CA ASP A 834 -23.15 13.95 -40.56
C ASP A 834 -23.74 14.25 -41.94
N LYS A 835 -24.34 13.23 -42.58
CA LYS A 835 -24.89 13.32 -43.95
C LYS A 835 -26.25 14.02 -43.99
N GLU A 836 -26.96 14.13 -42.87
CA GLU A 836 -28.21 14.90 -42.80
C GLU A 836 -27.92 16.40 -42.81
N THR A 837 -26.94 16.85 -42.03
CA THR A 837 -26.57 18.28 -41.94
C THR A 837 -25.47 18.67 -42.92
N GLY A 838 -24.75 17.70 -43.47
CA GLY A 838 -23.56 17.89 -44.31
C GLY A 838 -22.35 18.46 -43.55
N ARG A 839 -22.42 18.53 -42.22
CA ARG A 839 -21.36 19.10 -41.38
C ARG A 839 -20.35 18.03 -41.00
N ASP A 840 -19.08 18.40 -41.08
CA ASP A 840 -18.05 17.67 -40.35
C ASP A 840 -18.19 18.00 -38.86
N LEU A 841 -18.29 16.96 -38.04
CA LEU A 841 -18.39 17.06 -36.58
C LEU A 841 -17.00 17.25 -35.94
N LEU A 842 -15.92 17.12 -36.71
CA LEU A 842 -14.55 17.41 -36.28
C LEU A 842 -14.09 18.79 -36.76
N GLN A 843 -13.22 19.45 -35.99
CA GLN A 843 -12.60 20.71 -36.41
C GLN A 843 -11.53 20.43 -37.47
N ALA A 844 -11.55 21.23 -38.54
CA ALA A 844 -10.67 21.00 -39.69
C ALA A 844 -9.20 21.40 -39.44
N ASP A 845 -8.96 22.21 -38.40
CA ASP A 845 -7.67 22.80 -38.04
C ASP A 845 -6.98 22.10 -36.84
N ASP A 846 -7.54 21.00 -36.35
CA ASP A 846 -6.89 20.21 -35.30
C ASP A 846 -5.57 19.60 -35.78
N LEU A 847 -4.54 19.72 -34.93
CA LEU A 847 -3.19 19.19 -35.18
C LEU A 847 -3.18 17.65 -35.30
N TYR A 848 -4.12 16.99 -34.63
CA TYR A 848 -4.28 15.53 -34.58
C TYR A 848 -5.76 15.19 -34.73
N GLY A 849 -6.09 14.10 -35.44
CA GLY A 849 -7.48 13.66 -35.54
C GLY A 849 -7.93 12.87 -34.31
N ALA A 850 -9.23 12.65 -34.17
CA ALA A 850 -9.79 11.93 -33.03
C ALA A 850 -9.20 10.52 -32.92
N PHE A 851 -8.94 10.07 -31.68
CA PHE A 851 -8.28 8.79 -31.37
C PHE A 851 -6.85 8.66 -31.90
N THR A 852 -6.18 9.78 -32.21
CA THR A 852 -4.73 9.75 -32.41
C THR A 852 -4.05 9.50 -31.07
N PRO A 853 -3.20 8.47 -30.94
CA PRO A 853 -2.41 8.30 -29.73
C PRO A 853 -1.41 9.45 -29.61
N ILE A 854 -1.48 10.18 -28.49
CA ILE A 854 -0.50 11.19 -28.12
C ILE A 854 0.56 10.49 -27.27
N TYR A 855 1.81 10.60 -27.67
CA TYR A 855 2.94 10.15 -26.87
C TYR A 855 3.70 11.36 -26.36
N GLU A 856 3.82 11.49 -25.04
CA GLU A 856 4.80 12.39 -24.48
C GLU A 856 6.17 11.73 -24.60
N VAL A 857 7.04 12.31 -25.44
CA VAL A 857 8.42 11.86 -25.62
C VAL A 857 9.34 12.87 -24.96
N THR A 858 9.72 12.59 -23.71
CA THR A 858 10.79 13.36 -23.07
C THR A 858 12.13 12.89 -23.62
N ASN A 859 12.79 13.77 -24.37
CA ASN A 859 14.12 13.47 -24.89
C ASN A 859 15.11 13.34 -23.72
N PRO A 860 15.82 12.20 -23.57
CA PRO A 860 16.77 12.04 -22.50
C PRO A 860 17.91 13.05 -22.65
N SER A 861 18.29 13.69 -21.55
CA SER A 861 19.44 14.60 -21.52
C SER A 861 20.74 13.87 -21.88
N ASN A 862 20.84 12.57 -21.56
CA ASN A 862 21.87 11.66 -22.02
C ASN A 862 21.25 10.47 -22.78
N PRO A 863 21.37 10.39 -24.11
CA PRO A 863 20.77 9.31 -24.91
C PRO A 863 21.37 7.92 -24.66
N LEU A 864 22.47 7.81 -23.90
CA LEU A 864 23.08 6.55 -23.47
C LEU A 864 22.56 6.07 -22.11
N ASP A 865 21.84 6.92 -21.38
CA ASP A 865 21.27 6.58 -20.08
C ASP A 865 19.84 6.07 -20.26
N ALA A 866 19.69 4.74 -20.25
CA ALA A 866 18.41 4.07 -20.44
C ALA A 866 17.37 4.43 -19.35
N SER A 867 17.81 4.95 -18.20
CA SER A 867 16.91 5.38 -17.11
C SER A 867 16.19 6.71 -17.40
N GLN A 868 16.62 7.45 -18.42
CA GLN A 868 16.08 8.78 -18.76
C GLN A 868 15.04 8.77 -19.89
N ARG A 869 14.73 7.60 -20.46
CA ARG A 869 13.66 7.47 -21.47
C ARG A 869 12.36 7.08 -20.80
N MET A 870 11.37 7.95 -20.90
CA MET A 870 9.99 7.69 -20.50
C MET A 870 9.09 7.97 -21.71
N GLU A 871 8.26 6.99 -22.08
CA GLU A 871 7.19 7.15 -23.07
C GLU A 871 5.87 6.96 -22.32
N ILE A 872 5.05 8.02 -22.26
CA ILE A 872 3.68 7.95 -21.70
C ILE A 872 2.71 8.03 -22.87
N SER A 873 1.74 7.11 -22.94
CA SER A 873 0.73 7.05 -23.99
C SER A 873 -0.62 7.57 -23.49
N GLY A 874 -1.21 8.53 -24.20
CA GLY A 874 -2.60 8.98 -24.06
C GLY A 874 -3.33 9.02 -25.41
N PHE A 875 -4.62 9.35 -25.42
CA PHE A 875 -5.38 9.57 -26.66
C PHE A 875 -5.82 11.04 -26.74
N ALA A 876 -5.71 11.64 -27.92
CA ALA A 876 -6.38 12.89 -28.24
C ALA A 876 -7.90 12.63 -28.33
N TYR A 877 -8.69 13.30 -27.50
CA TYR A 877 -10.16 13.26 -27.54
C TYR A 877 -10.71 14.40 -28.39
#